data_AF-A0A832AKS1-F1
#
_entry.id   AF-A0A832AKS1-F1
#
_cell.length_a   1.000
_cell.length_b   1.000
_cell.length_c   1.000
_cell.angle_alpha   90.00
_cell.angle_beta   90.00
_cell.angle_gamma   90.00
#
_symmetry.space_group_name_H-M   'P 1'
#
loop_
_entity.id
_entity.type
_entity.pdbx_description
1 polymer ?
#
loop_
_entity_poly.entity_id
_entity_poly.type
_entity_poly.pdbx_seq_one_letter_code
_entity_poly.pdbx_strand_id
1 'polypeptide(L)'
;MDAQIVALVSFDLDDLEAAIAELDARYLAGEASPHATTWSAVTDSFAALNRREHPSTTHNWVNVDHRQGTSFAPGEMTAYIRAAWNLEQEVKIYVEAVHGLSDGAAFLTSVTKGVSREGFGAEWRSVHVLAFEGRMTSRCELFEEADIVTALARFEQLSRPVPRLENAASRMYERLQAHYAAHDWAAISEMLSEDHYSDDRRALVGNGIQHGRDTVIENLRTVVDVGVTQATSHTVATRGGRLALTLARYSRSDEEPPAFHVDYLQLIELGADERITALVAFDLDRLDDAYEELDARYLAGEAEPYARVWQIGMETLGELNRHQPGPRIAELMFTDYRHIGFRSGDFGRAVEELWELVPEARYRMTEVYALDAHASVFKVVIEGTDVHGNELQWPRVSLLSVGREWTRLEIYEEEDVDAALARFEDLRPEARRLENAASRMVEQFLSDFAVRDWDAMAELLADDVSSDDRRRTVNAGIRRGRDVEMDNWRATAEVWTTDVGSTVLATRGERLVLFRFTFASQEALPESFQAVALAVVEVNTNHRATAIVVFELDDFESAFAELDARYLAGEAAAYANAWSVITNAIAAHNRREVAATTPDAVSFDHRRVASFAPGQGVDYLRAGWDLDQTLNLYIETAHRLNNLGAVFTWAGYGASHEGFQAEWRGVNLMTVDGEMVDRSEVFDEADLDAALAQFDQLSRRAPRPENAASHAYDRFRTYFAARDWAAMAELLTPDTSVDDHRRVVNAEIRRGRDVEIANMQAFADIGAKTSTATVLATRGERLVLCRSCISSEDHQQSGGFRIEMLIVVETRADERILARVAYDPDDVDAALAELDARYLAGEAAVHARTWSVIAGSYAALNRREPPLTKPDCVYGDHRRETAFGPGDLTAYFGAGWTSDQDINVYVEQVHRLESRGAVITYAAHETREGFDAEWRGVAVLTVDGDLIDRCEVFDDADARAALARFEELSRSARLDNAASRVCERYLAHYAARDWDAVAEILAQDFCSDDRRRVVSAGFRHGRDAQVANMQAFAALAIARVTAISIATRGERLVLQRVSFSDPDQTADPFLAERLGVGEINAAGRIAAFVSFDPDALDTAIAELDARYLAGEAAAYARTWSVFARAATNRHEALPTTPDCVTIDHRLRATLDAEGLTAYVHASWELTPDLRVYVESVHRLSALGAVVTHASRGTSHDDFDAEWRQITLLTVEGDLGNHCEIFDEADLDTALARFEELSADASGQGN
;
A
#
# COMPACT_ATOMS: atom_id res chain seq x y z
N MET A 1 3.68 -14.77 45.59
CA MET A 1 4.23 -15.81 46.48
C MET A 1 4.90 -15.13 47.66
N ASP A 2 4.67 -15.61 48.87
CA ASP A 2 5.20 -15.05 50.13
C ASP A 2 6.74 -15.16 50.17
N ALA A 3 7.45 -14.04 50.17
CA ALA A 3 8.91 -14.01 50.32
C ALA A 3 9.31 -14.35 51.77
N GLN A 4 9.42 -15.65 52.08
CA GLN A 4 9.95 -16.15 53.35
C GLN A 4 11.46 -16.39 53.23
N ILE A 5 12.25 -15.86 54.17
CA ILE A 5 13.69 -16.13 54.26
C ILE A 5 13.88 -17.60 54.68
N VAL A 6 14.40 -18.44 53.78
CA VAL A 6 14.57 -19.89 54.00
C VAL A 6 15.88 -20.21 54.74
N ALA A 7 16.88 -19.33 54.67
CA ALA A 7 18.14 -19.47 55.40
C ALA A 7 18.91 -18.15 55.52
N LEU A 8 19.67 -18.01 56.60
CA LEU A 8 20.65 -16.95 56.81
C LEU A 8 21.94 -17.60 57.32
N VAL A 9 23.06 -17.39 56.63
CA VAL A 9 24.39 -17.89 57.01
C VAL A 9 25.32 -16.68 57.12
N SER A 10 26.17 -16.65 58.14
CA SER A 10 27.08 -15.53 58.40
C SER A 10 28.52 -16.01 58.37
N PHE A 11 29.38 -15.22 57.72
CA PHE A 11 30.81 -15.48 57.55
C PHE A 11 31.62 -14.30 58.10
N ASP A 12 32.87 -14.55 58.49
CA ASP A 12 33.80 -13.46 58.82
C ASP A 12 34.19 -12.69 57.55
N LEU A 13 34.51 -11.39 57.68
CA LEU A 13 34.84 -10.51 56.55
C LEU A 13 36.03 -11.01 55.70
N ASP A 14 36.92 -11.79 56.30
CA ASP A 14 38.10 -12.35 55.65
C ASP A 14 37.82 -13.70 54.93
N ASP A 15 36.62 -14.27 55.08
CA ASP A 15 36.23 -15.58 54.54
C ASP A 15 35.22 -15.48 53.38
N LEU A 16 35.47 -14.52 52.48
CA LEU A 16 34.64 -14.25 51.30
C LEU A 16 34.53 -15.46 50.36
N GLU A 17 35.57 -16.29 50.28
CA GLU A 17 35.56 -17.49 49.43
C GLU A 17 34.59 -18.55 49.94
N ALA A 18 34.53 -18.80 51.25
CA ALA A 18 33.56 -19.72 51.82
C ALA A 18 32.13 -19.19 51.68
N ALA A 19 31.94 -17.87 51.79
CA ALA A 19 30.64 -17.24 51.59
C ALA A 19 30.13 -17.40 50.15
N ILE A 20 31.01 -17.22 49.15
CA ILE A 20 30.66 -17.38 47.74
C ILE A 20 30.45 -18.86 47.39
N ALA A 21 31.27 -19.78 47.90
CA ALA A 21 31.07 -21.21 47.69
C ALA A 21 29.73 -21.72 48.25
N GLU A 22 29.29 -21.21 49.41
CA GLU A 22 27.97 -21.52 49.97
C GLU A 22 26.83 -20.92 49.13
N LEU A 23 27.03 -19.71 48.58
CA LEU A 23 26.06 -19.07 47.68
C LEU A 23 25.91 -19.86 46.38
N ASP A 24 27.02 -20.24 45.75
CA ASP A 24 27.05 -21.02 44.51
C ASP A 24 26.42 -22.41 44.70
N ALA A 25 26.68 -23.06 45.84
CA ALA A 25 26.09 -24.36 46.17
C ALA A 25 24.56 -24.27 46.32
N ARG A 26 24.05 -23.17 46.90
CA ARG A 26 22.61 -22.93 47.03
C ARG A 26 21.96 -22.55 45.71
N TYR A 27 22.63 -21.73 44.91
CA TYR A 27 22.16 -21.37 43.57
C TYR A 27 22.07 -22.62 42.68
N LEU A 28 23.09 -23.50 42.71
CA LEU A 28 23.10 -24.79 42.02
C LEU A 28 21.97 -25.73 42.48
N ALA A 29 21.69 -25.76 43.79
CA ALA A 29 20.62 -26.58 44.36
C ALA A 29 19.21 -25.99 44.12
N GLY A 30 19.11 -24.73 43.71
CA GLY A 30 17.87 -23.99 43.50
C GLY A 30 17.70 -23.58 42.04
N GLU A 31 17.87 -22.28 41.77
CA GLU A 31 17.57 -21.62 40.48
C GLU A 31 18.40 -22.18 39.31
N ALA A 32 19.65 -22.58 39.54
CA ALA A 32 20.51 -23.15 38.50
C ALA A 32 20.39 -24.68 38.36
N SER A 33 19.52 -25.35 39.12
CA SER A 33 19.35 -26.80 39.05
C SER A 33 19.02 -27.33 37.64
N PRO A 34 18.19 -26.65 36.81
CA PRO A 34 17.93 -27.10 35.43
C PRO A 34 19.18 -27.07 34.54
N HIS A 35 20.10 -26.14 34.79
CA HIS A 35 21.30 -25.88 33.99
C HIS A 35 22.58 -26.22 34.75
N ALA A 36 22.52 -27.27 35.59
CA ALA A 36 23.57 -27.64 36.55
C ALA A 36 24.94 -27.89 35.90
N THR A 37 24.95 -28.43 34.68
CA THR A 37 26.19 -28.68 33.91
C THR A 37 26.88 -27.37 33.53
N THR A 38 26.14 -26.41 32.97
CA THR A 38 26.62 -25.08 32.59
C THR A 38 27.13 -24.31 33.82
N TRP A 39 26.33 -24.29 34.90
CA TRP A 39 26.72 -23.58 36.12
C TRP A 39 27.99 -24.18 36.74
N SER A 40 28.11 -25.50 36.75
CA SER A 40 29.34 -26.16 37.23
C SER A 40 30.56 -25.79 36.38
N ALA A 41 30.40 -25.64 35.06
CA ALA A 41 31.49 -25.22 34.16
C ALA A 41 31.90 -23.76 34.39
N VAL A 42 30.94 -22.87 34.69
CA VAL A 42 31.21 -21.49 35.12
C VAL A 42 32.01 -21.50 36.41
N THR A 43 31.54 -22.17 37.46
CA THR A 43 32.23 -22.18 38.77
C THR A 43 33.63 -22.79 38.68
N ASP A 44 33.80 -23.86 37.88
CA ASP A 44 35.12 -24.48 37.65
C ASP A 44 36.09 -23.51 36.94
N SER A 45 35.59 -22.73 35.99
CA SER A 45 36.39 -21.75 35.23
C SER A 45 36.90 -20.62 36.15
N PHE A 46 36.02 -20.05 36.98
CA PHE A 46 36.41 -19.00 37.93
C PHE A 46 37.34 -19.55 39.02
N ALA A 47 37.10 -20.79 39.49
CA ALA A 47 38.00 -21.45 40.45
C ALA A 47 39.38 -21.73 39.86
N ALA A 48 39.47 -22.11 38.57
CA ALA A 48 40.74 -22.27 37.87
C ALA A 48 41.51 -20.94 37.78
N LEU A 49 40.83 -19.84 37.41
CA LEU A 49 41.45 -18.52 37.36
C LEU A 49 42.01 -18.07 38.73
N ASN A 50 41.28 -18.33 39.82
CA ASN A 50 41.73 -18.06 41.19
C ASN A 50 42.94 -18.90 41.60
N ARG A 51 43.09 -20.12 41.08
CA ARG A 51 44.29 -20.97 41.27
C ARG A 51 45.45 -20.60 40.34
N ARG A 52 45.29 -19.58 39.48
CA ARG A 52 46.20 -19.21 38.40
C ARG A 52 46.39 -20.32 37.35
N GLU A 53 45.31 -21.04 37.08
CA GLU A 53 45.19 -22.06 36.03
C GLU A 53 44.28 -21.54 34.91
N HIS A 54 44.49 -22.02 33.67
CA HIS A 54 43.57 -21.69 32.58
C HIS A 54 42.31 -22.58 32.66
N PRO A 55 41.11 -22.03 32.40
CA PRO A 55 39.90 -22.82 32.24
C PRO A 55 40.03 -23.86 31.13
N SER A 56 39.23 -24.93 31.20
CA SER A 56 39.17 -25.94 30.13
C SER A 56 38.40 -25.37 28.93
N THR A 57 39.05 -25.22 27.78
CA THR A 57 38.46 -24.64 26.57
C THR A 57 38.37 -25.65 25.42
N THR A 58 37.46 -25.43 24.47
CA THR A 58 37.42 -26.21 23.21
C THR A 58 38.64 -25.89 22.32
N HIS A 59 38.88 -26.69 21.29
CA HIS A 59 40.03 -26.49 20.38
C HIS A 59 39.94 -25.18 19.59
N ASN A 60 38.72 -24.74 19.26
CA ASN A 60 38.43 -23.55 18.46
C ASN A 60 37.81 -22.42 19.29
N TRP A 61 38.15 -22.34 20.58
CA TRP A 61 37.47 -21.42 21.47
C TRP A 61 37.69 -19.95 21.08
N VAL A 62 36.65 -19.13 21.19
CA VAL A 62 36.64 -17.72 20.76
C VAL A 62 36.62 -16.79 21.97
N ASN A 63 37.46 -15.75 21.96
CA ASN A 63 37.42 -14.70 22.98
C ASN A 63 37.42 -13.31 22.34
N VAL A 64 36.50 -12.46 22.81
CA VAL A 64 36.31 -11.08 22.32
C VAL A 64 36.21 -10.13 23.51
N ASP A 65 36.92 -9.01 23.45
CA ASP A 65 36.86 -7.97 24.48
C ASP A 65 36.28 -6.68 23.89
N HIS A 66 35.07 -6.32 24.30
CA HIS A 66 34.37 -5.11 23.83
C HIS A 66 34.69 -3.87 24.66
N ARG A 67 35.51 -3.99 25.72
CA ARG A 67 35.80 -2.89 26.65
C ARG A 67 36.75 -1.88 26.00
N GLN A 68 36.48 -0.58 26.16
CA GLN A 68 37.24 0.47 25.47
C GLN A 68 38.54 0.84 26.19
N GLY A 69 38.61 0.62 27.51
CA GLY A 69 39.75 1.07 28.34
C GLY A 69 40.89 0.06 28.56
N THR A 70 40.61 -1.25 28.51
CA THR A 70 41.59 -2.34 28.80
C THR A 70 41.34 -3.58 27.93
N SER A 71 41.04 -3.39 26.65
CA SER A 71 40.82 -4.49 25.70
C SER A 71 42.10 -5.21 25.30
N PHE A 72 41.95 -6.49 24.97
CA PHE A 72 42.93 -7.29 24.24
C PHE A 72 42.40 -7.66 22.85
N ALA A 73 43.29 -7.98 21.91
CA ALA A 73 42.89 -8.40 20.56
C ALA A 73 42.22 -9.79 20.59
N PRO A 74 41.24 -10.07 19.71
CA PRO A 74 40.58 -11.38 19.67
C PRO A 74 41.57 -12.54 19.64
N GLY A 75 41.36 -13.56 20.48
CA GLY A 75 42.28 -14.69 20.62
C GLY A 75 43.37 -14.51 21.69
N GLU A 76 43.63 -13.29 22.18
CA GLU A 76 44.74 -13.00 23.09
C GLU A 76 44.39 -13.09 24.60
N MET A 77 43.18 -13.49 24.98
CA MET A 77 42.76 -13.55 26.39
C MET A 77 43.75 -14.33 27.28
N THR A 78 44.31 -15.44 26.81
CA THR A 78 45.30 -16.24 27.55
C THR A 78 46.57 -15.44 27.89
N ALA A 79 47.05 -14.61 26.95
CA ALA A 79 48.21 -13.77 27.14
C ALA A 79 47.89 -12.60 28.08
N TYR A 80 46.70 -12.01 27.95
CA TYR A 80 46.19 -10.97 28.84
C TYR A 80 46.09 -11.44 30.30
N ILE A 81 45.47 -12.59 30.55
CA ILE A 81 45.35 -13.19 31.89
C ILE A 81 46.74 -13.46 32.49
N ARG A 82 47.68 -13.98 31.69
CA ARG A 82 49.07 -14.21 32.14
C ARG A 82 49.79 -12.92 32.49
N ALA A 83 49.56 -11.84 31.74
CA ALA A 83 50.10 -10.53 32.04
C ALA A 83 49.54 -9.98 33.36
N ALA A 84 48.23 -10.12 33.59
CA ALA A 84 47.58 -9.73 34.84
C ALA A 84 48.17 -10.48 36.05
N TRP A 85 48.34 -11.80 35.98
CA TRP A 85 48.96 -12.59 37.07
C TRP A 85 50.41 -12.19 37.39
N ASN A 86 51.13 -11.61 36.43
CA ASN A 86 52.51 -11.15 36.63
C ASN A 86 52.59 -9.80 37.33
N LEU A 87 51.60 -8.92 37.12
CA LEU A 87 51.58 -7.57 37.67
C LEU A 87 51.14 -7.52 39.15
N GLU A 88 50.35 -8.50 39.60
CA GLU A 88 49.67 -8.46 40.88
C GLU A 88 50.02 -9.64 41.80
N GLN A 89 50.12 -9.37 43.12
CA GLN A 89 50.50 -10.39 44.10
C GLN A 89 49.32 -11.30 44.45
N GLU A 90 48.12 -10.74 44.59
CA GLU A 90 46.89 -11.46 44.89
C GLU A 90 45.79 -10.94 43.97
N VAL A 91 45.30 -11.80 43.06
CA VAL A 91 44.16 -11.53 42.18
C VAL A 91 43.09 -12.57 42.49
N LYS A 92 41.90 -12.12 42.86
CA LYS A 92 40.73 -12.98 43.08
C LYS A 92 39.58 -12.50 42.21
N ILE A 93 38.95 -13.43 41.51
CA ILE A 93 37.78 -13.18 40.68
C ILE A 93 36.60 -14.01 41.18
N TYR A 94 35.42 -13.41 41.23
CA TYR A 94 34.19 -14.11 41.58
C TYR A 94 32.98 -13.54 40.85
N VAL A 95 31.94 -14.35 40.73
CA VAL A 95 30.66 -13.93 40.15
C VAL A 95 29.90 -13.11 41.18
N GLU A 96 29.55 -11.88 40.84
CA GLU A 96 28.77 -10.97 41.71
C GLU A 96 27.27 -11.14 41.45
N ALA A 97 26.88 -11.28 40.19
CA ALA A 97 25.48 -11.46 39.79
C ALA A 97 25.38 -12.40 38.58
N VAL A 98 24.38 -13.27 38.58
CA VAL A 98 23.97 -14.06 37.41
C VAL A 98 22.72 -13.43 36.85
N HIS A 99 22.80 -12.96 35.60
CA HIS A 99 21.69 -12.29 34.92
C HIS A 99 20.91 -13.24 34.02
N GLY A 100 21.56 -14.27 33.49
CA GLY A 100 20.93 -15.30 32.65
C GLY A 100 21.74 -16.59 32.62
N LEU A 101 21.07 -17.73 32.55
CA LEU A 101 21.68 -19.06 32.48
C LEU A 101 20.85 -19.98 31.58
N SER A 102 21.50 -20.72 30.69
CA SER A 102 20.90 -21.72 29.79
C SER A 102 21.74 -23.01 29.75
N ASP A 103 21.30 -24.02 28.99
CA ASP A 103 22.02 -25.30 28.85
C ASP A 103 23.37 -25.19 28.13
N GLY A 104 23.64 -24.05 27.46
CA GLY A 104 24.86 -23.84 26.69
C GLY A 104 25.52 -22.47 26.89
N ALA A 105 24.92 -21.55 27.66
CA ALA A 105 25.48 -20.22 27.87
C ALA A 105 25.17 -19.64 29.26
N ALA A 106 25.99 -18.68 29.68
CA ALA A 106 25.83 -17.94 30.93
C ALA A 106 26.10 -16.44 30.72
N PHE A 107 25.28 -15.61 31.35
CA PHE A 107 25.39 -14.15 31.36
C PHE A 107 25.50 -13.66 32.81
N LEU A 108 26.64 -13.06 33.15
CA LEU A 108 26.97 -12.75 34.53
C LEU A 108 27.83 -11.48 34.67
N THR A 109 27.76 -10.84 35.81
CA THR A 109 28.74 -9.84 36.24
C THR A 109 29.75 -10.50 37.16
N SER A 110 31.05 -10.27 36.90
CA SER A 110 32.11 -10.70 37.80
C SER A 110 32.91 -9.51 38.33
N VAL A 111 33.42 -9.68 39.55
CA VAL A 111 34.30 -8.74 40.23
C VAL A 111 35.68 -9.37 40.34
N THR A 112 36.69 -8.67 39.86
CA THR A 112 38.10 -9.02 40.05
C THR A 112 38.73 -8.05 41.04
N LYS A 113 39.31 -8.57 42.13
CA LYS A 113 40.05 -7.82 43.14
C LYS A 113 41.53 -8.14 43.02
N GLY A 114 42.34 -7.11 42.88
CA GLY A 114 43.78 -7.19 42.72
C GLY A 114 44.53 -6.33 43.73
N VAL A 115 45.64 -6.83 44.27
CA VAL A 115 46.62 -6.00 44.98
C VAL A 115 47.92 -5.97 44.17
N SER A 116 48.30 -4.79 43.72
CA SER A 116 49.57 -4.58 43.00
C SER A 116 50.77 -4.89 43.90
N ARG A 117 51.94 -5.15 43.30
CA ARG A 117 53.19 -5.38 44.06
C ARG A 117 53.61 -4.20 44.95
N GLU A 118 53.07 -3.00 44.72
CA GLU A 118 53.32 -1.79 45.50
C GLU A 118 52.26 -1.56 46.61
N GLY A 119 51.30 -2.47 46.77
CA GLY A 119 50.27 -2.42 47.81
C GLY A 119 49.02 -1.62 47.45
N PHE A 120 48.78 -1.35 46.15
CA PHE A 120 47.55 -0.70 45.68
C PHE A 120 46.46 -1.74 45.45
N GLY A 121 45.35 -1.64 46.20
CA GLY A 121 44.16 -2.46 45.98
C GLY A 121 43.26 -1.86 44.92
N ALA A 122 42.85 -2.67 43.95
CA ALA A 122 41.92 -2.28 42.88
C ALA A 122 40.84 -3.35 42.71
N GLU A 123 39.65 -2.89 42.33
CA GLU A 123 38.48 -3.73 42.05
C GLU A 123 37.95 -3.37 40.67
N TRP A 124 37.77 -4.38 39.81
CA TRP A 124 37.22 -4.24 38.46
C TRP A 124 35.93 -5.05 38.34
N ARG A 125 34.87 -4.40 37.88
CA ARG A 125 33.63 -5.07 37.47
C ARG A 125 33.65 -5.27 35.96
N SER A 126 33.23 -6.44 35.52
CA SER A 126 33.10 -6.76 34.10
C SER A 126 31.90 -7.65 33.88
N VAL A 127 31.25 -7.46 32.74
CA VAL A 127 30.10 -8.25 32.31
C VAL A 127 30.59 -9.32 31.33
N HIS A 128 30.18 -10.58 31.55
CA HIS A 128 30.64 -11.75 30.82
C HIS A 128 29.47 -12.44 30.14
N VAL A 129 29.64 -12.75 28.85
CA VAL A 129 28.79 -13.70 28.13
C VAL A 129 29.65 -14.91 27.78
N LEU A 130 29.32 -16.06 28.37
CA LEU A 130 30.06 -17.32 28.23
C LEU A 130 29.22 -18.33 27.46
N ALA A 131 29.83 -19.07 26.53
CA ALA A 131 29.21 -20.24 25.90
C ALA A 131 30.05 -21.51 26.16
N PHE A 132 29.36 -22.64 26.23
CA PHE A 132 29.91 -23.93 26.65
C PHE A 132 29.52 -25.05 25.69
N GLU A 133 30.48 -25.92 25.40
CA GLU A 133 30.24 -27.24 24.80
C GLU A 133 30.50 -28.31 25.88
N GLY A 134 29.42 -28.86 26.44
CA GLY A 134 29.51 -29.74 27.60
C GLY A 134 30.07 -29.02 28.82
N ARG A 135 31.27 -29.39 29.27
CA ARG A 135 31.98 -28.74 30.40
C ARG A 135 33.10 -27.81 29.96
N MET A 136 33.34 -27.65 28.67
CA MET A 136 34.42 -26.82 28.13
C MET A 136 33.88 -25.47 27.68
N THR A 137 34.61 -24.40 27.97
CA THR A 137 34.28 -23.06 27.48
C THR A 137 34.60 -22.98 25.99
N SER A 138 33.59 -22.71 25.17
CA SER A 138 33.73 -22.51 23.73
C SER A 138 33.83 -21.03 23.35
N ARG A 139 33.21 -20.14 24.14
CA ARG A 139 33.25 -18.69 23.89
C ARG A 139 33.25 -17.87 25.17
N CYS A 140 33.98 -16.75 25.17
CA CYS A 140 33.91 -15.74 26.21
C CYS A 140 33.94 -14.34 25.61
N GLU A 141 32.93 -13.53 25.92
CA GLU A 141 32.87 -12.11 25.55
C GLU A 141 32.82 -11.22 26.79
N LEU A 142 33.63 -10.16 26.80
CA LEU A 142 33.72 -9.20 27.89
C LEU A 142 33.12 -7.86 27.49
N PHE A 143 32.30 -7.29 28.37
CA PHE A 143 31.64 -5.99 28.19
C PHE A 143 31.88 -5.07 29.38
N GLU A 144 31.74 -3.76 29.17
CA GLU A 144 31.68 -2.78 30.27
C GLU A 144 30.33 -2.88 30.98
N GLU A 145 30.28 -2.47 32.24
CA GLU A 145 29.05 -2.54 33.05
C GLU A 145 27.91 -1.68 32.47
N ALA A 146 28.24 -0.58 31.78
CA ALA A 146 27.28 0.26 31.08
C ALA A 146 26.60 -0.43 29.88
N ASP A 147 27.24 -1.46 29.30
CA ASP A 147 26.79 -2.16 28.08
C ASP A 147 25.98 -3.43 28.37
N ILE A 148 25.36 -3.51 29.56
CA ILE A 148 24.65 -4.71 30.02
C ILE A 148 23.50 -5.12 29.08
N VAL A 149 22.83 -4.17 28.41
CA VAL A 149 21.76 -4.42 27.42
C VAL A 149 22.33 -5.09 26.16
N THR A 150 23.49 -4.64 25.69
CA THR A 150 24.19 -5.24 24.54
C THR A 150 24.64 -6.67 24.86
N ALA A 151 25.16 -6.88 26.07
CA ALA A 151 25.55 -8.19 26.55
C ALA A 151 24.35 -9.15 26.69
N LEU A 152 23.18 -8.64 27.12
CA LEU A 152 21.94 -9.42 27.19
C LEU A 152 21.50 -9.89 25.79
N ALA A 153 21.48 -9.01 24.80
CA ALA A 153 21.14 -9.37 23.42
C ALA A 153 22.09 -10.45 22.85
N ARG A 154 23.39 -10.36 23.17
CA ARG A 154 24.37 -11.39 22.81
C ARG A 154 24.15 -12.71 23.53
N PHE A 155 23.80 -12.68 24.80
CA PHE A 155 23.44 -13.87 25.56
C PHE A 155 22.19 -14.56 24.99
N GLU A 156 21.16 -13.80 24.62
CA GLU A 156 19.95 -14.32 23.98
C GLU A 156 20.29 -14.96 22.64
N GLN A 157 21.14 -14.33 21.83
CA GLN A 157 21.62 -14.90 20.57
C GLN A 157 22.35 -16.24 20.77
N LEU A 158 23.25 -16.32 21.75
CA LEU A 158 24.03 -17.54 22.04
C LEU A 158 23.23 -18.62 22.77
N SER A 159 22.14 -18.24 23.46
CA SER A 159 21.28 -19.16 24.22
C SER A 159 20.13 -19.73 23.39
N ARG A 160 19.90 -19.21 22.18
CA ARG A 160 18.90 -19.78 21.29
C ARG A 160 19.31 -21.19 20.88
N PRO A 161 18.45 -22.20 21.05
CA PRO A 161 18.70 -23.51 20.47
C PRO A 161 18.80 -23.33 18.95
N VAL A 162 19.92 -23.72 18.35
CA VAL A 162 20.08 -23.73 16.90
C VAL A 162 18.93 -24.57 16.34
N PRO A 163 18.03 -24.01 15.49
CA PRO A 163 17.01 -24.79 14.84
C PRO A 163 17.69 -25.94 14.11
N ARG A 164 17.36 -27.18 14.47
CA ARG A 164 17.91 -28.34 13.76
C ARG A 164 17.26 -28.39 12.38
N LEU A 165 18.09 -28.39 11.34
CA LEU A 165 17.67 -28.66 9.97
C LEU A 165 17.07 -30.09 9.91
N GLU A 166 15.74 -30.20 9.94
CA GLU A 166 15.04 -31.48 10.04
C GLU A 166 13.88 -31.64 9.05
N ASN A 167 14.00 -32.60 8.13
CA ASN A 167 12.90 -33.11 7.31
C ASN A 167 12.72 -34.63 7.49
N ALA A 168 11.77 -35.25 6.76
CA ALA A 168 11.49 -36.68 6.91
C ALA A 168 12.72 -37.56 6.60
N ALA A 169 13.52 -37.19 5.59
CA ALA A 169 14.75 -37.89 5.24
C ALA A 169 15.80 -37.87 6.37
N SER A 170 16.06 -36.71 6.96
CA SER A 170 17.00 -36.58 8.09
C SER A 170 16.55 -37.41 9.31
N ARG A 171 15.26 -37.36 9.68
CA ARG A 171 14.70 -38.15 10.78
C ARG A 171 14.78 -39.65 10.50
N MET A 172 14.55 -40.07 9.25
CA MET A 172 14.69 -41.48 8.86
C MET A 172 16.14 -41.95 8.98
N TYR A 173 17.10 -41.08 8.63
CA TYR A 173 18.52 -41.39 8.74
C TYR A 173 19.01 -41.45 10.19
N GLU A 174 18.56 -40.54 11.06
CA GLU A 174 18.84 -40.61 12.51
C GLU A 174 18.30 -41.90 13.13
N ARG A 175 17.08 -42.31 12.75
CA ARG A 175 16.52 -43.62 13.17
C ARG A 175 17.39 -44.78 12.70
N LEU A 176 17.92 -44.71 11.46
CA LEU A 176 18.79 -45.75 10.92
C LEU A 176 20.08 -45.83 11.73
N GLN A 177 20.67 -44.69 12.12
CA GLN A 177 21.85 -44.65 12.98
C GLN A 177 21.58 -45.19 14.39
N ALA A 178 20.40 -44.89 14.97
CA ALA A 178 20.00 -45.44 16.25
C ALA A 178 19.87 -46.97 16.21
N HIS A 179 19.25 -47.52 15.15
CA HIS A 179 19.19 -48.96 14.93
C HIS A 179 20.57 -49.57 14.62
N TYR A 180 21.45 -48.83 13.95
CA TYR A 180 22.84 -49.24 13.70
C TYR A 180 23.62 -49.39 15.00
N ALA A 181 23.56 -48.39 15.89
CA ALA A 181 24.19 -48.45 17.22
C ALA A 181 23.61 -49.58 18.09
N ALA A 182 22.31 -49.86 17.95
CA ALA A 182 21.62 -50.97 18.62
C ALA A 182 21.85 -52.35 17.96
N HIS A 183 22.53 -52.40 16.81
CA HIS A 183 22.74 -53.61 16.00
C HIS A 183 21.44 -54.29 15.53
N ASP A 184 20.36 -53.52 15.34
CA ASP A 184 19.05 -54.00 14.90
C ASP A 184 18.94 -54.02 13.37
N TRP A 185 19.54 -55.03 12.75
CA TRP A 185 19.58 -55.18 11.30
C TRP A 185 18.22 -55.46 10.66
N ALA A 186 17.25 -55.99 11.42
CA ALA A 186 15.91 -56.27 10.92
C ALA A 186 15.15 -54.96 10.72
N ALA A 187 15.19 -54.06 11.70
CA ALA A 187 14.60 -52.72 11.59
C ALA A 187 15.23 -51.91 10.44
N ILE A 188 16.56 -51.95 10.28
CA ILE A 188 17.25 -51.29 9.16
C ILE A 188 16.75 -51.86 7.81
N SER A 189 16.55 -53.17 7.70
CA SER A 189 16.07 -53.81 6.46
C SER A 189 14.66 -53.37 6.06
N GLU A 190 13.78 -53.08 7.03
CA GLU A 190 12.41 -52.58 6.78
C GLU A 190 12.39 -51.12 6.34
N MET A 191 13.42 -50.35 6.71
CA MET A 191 13.57 -48.93 6.36
C MET A 191 14.17 -48.70 4.96
N LEU A 192 14.86 -49.69 4.39
CA LEU A 192 15.45 -49.63 3.05
C LEU A 192 14.47 -50.15 1.99
N SER A 193 14.42 -49.49 0.83
CA SER A 193 13.67 -49.98 -0.34
C SER A 193 14.28 -51.29 -0.89
N GLU A 194 13.47 -52.15 -1.53
CA GLU A 194 14.00 -53.36 -2.19
C GLU A 194 14.95 -53.00 -3.35
N ASP A 195 14.64 -51.92 -4.07
CA ASP A 195 15.45 -51.38 -5.17
C ASP A 195 16.46 -50.32 -4.69
N HIS A 196 16.92 -50.42 -3.43
CA HIS A 196 17.86 -49.46 -2.84
C HIS A 196 19.12 -49.26 -3.70
N TYR A 197 19.50 -48.00 -3.86
CA TYR A 197 20.67 -47.54 -4.60
C TYR A 197 21.68 -46.89 -3.64
N SER A 198 22.90 -47.42 -3.57
CA SER A 198 23.98 -46.80 -2.79
C SER A 198 25.14 -46.46 -3.72
N ASP A 199 25.70 -45.26 -3.59
CA ASP A 199 26.87 -44.82 -4.36
C ASP A 199 27.91 -44.18 -3.44
N ASP A 200 29.01 -44.89 -3.19
CA ASP A 200 30.11 -44.39 -2.35
C ASP A 200 31.20 -43.80 -3.24
N ARG A 201 31.22 -42.46 -3.34
CA ARG A 201 32.15 -41.69 -4.18
C ARG A 201 33.42 -41.25 -3.43
N ARG A 202 33.66 -41.76 -2.22
CA ARG A 202 34.82 -41.40 -1.39
C ARG A 202 36.12 -42.00 -1.93
N ALA A 203 37.20 -41.22 -1.98
CA ALA A 203 38.45 -41.59 -2.64
C ALA A 203 39.21 -42.76 -1.97
N LEU A 204 39.00 -43.01 -0.67
CA LEU A 204 39.73 -44.02 0.11
C LEU A 204 38.91 -45.29 0.42
N VAL A 205 37.58 -45.23 0.40
CA VAL A 205 36.66 -46.30 0.83
C VAL A 205 35.65 -46.67 -0.26
N GLY A 206 35.65 -45.98 -1.41
CA GLY A 206 34.66 -46.12 -2.46
C GLY A 206 34.47 -47.55 -2.95
N ASN A 207 33.30 -48.13 -2.62
CA ASN A 207 32.87 -49.43 -3.10
C ASN A 207 32.05 -49.34 -4.41
N GLY A 208 31.94 -48.14 -5.01
CA GLY A 208 31.17 -47.89 -6.23
C GLY A 208 29.66 -48.03 -6.04
N ILE A 209 28.93 -48.15 -7.15
CA ILE A 209 27.47 -48.27 -7.17
C ILE A 209 27.05 -49.68 -6.72
N GLN A 210 26.17 -49.74 -5.72
CA GLN A 210 25.57 -50.96 -5.19
C GLN A 210 24.05 -50.90 -5.29
N HIS A 211 23.45 -52.06 -5.57
CA HIS A 211 22.01 -52.23 -5.66
C HIS A 211 21.52 -53.28 -4.66
N GLY A 212 20.36 -53.03 -4.07
CA GLY A 212 19.65 -53.94 -3.16
C GLY A 212 20.04 -53.78 -1.70
N ARG A 213 19.02 -53.83 -0.82
CA ARG A 213 19.17 -53.61 0.64
C ARG A 213 20.11 -54.58 1.35
N ASP A 214 20.19 -55.83 0.90
CA ASP A 214 20.99 -56.87 1.57
C ASP A 214 22.49 -56.56 1.52
N THR A 215 22.96 -56.02 0.38
CA THR A 215 24.36 -55.62 0.17
C THR A 215 24.79 -54.51 1.13
N VAL A 216 23.90 -53.54 1.40
CA VAL A 216 24.18 -52.43 2.32
C VAL A 216 24.21 -52.90 3.77
N ILE A 217 23.31 -53.81 4.17
CA ILE A 217 23.30 -54.39 5.52
C ILE A 217 24.59 -55.19 5.79
N GLU A 218 25.08 -55.95 4.80
CA GLU A 218 26.34 -56.69 4.92
C GLU A 218 27.55 -55.75 5.11
N ASN A 219 27.57 -54.61 4.40
CA ASN A 219 28.60 -53.58 4.57
C ASN A 219 28.54 -52.93 5.96
N LEU A 220 27.35 -52.56 6.44
CA LEU A 220 27.19 -51.99 7.78
C LEU A 220 27.64 -52.97 8.88
N ARG A 221 27.35 -54.26 8.74
CA ARG A 221 27.87 -55.32 9.64
C ARG A 221 29.39 -55.41 9.62
N THR A 222 29.98 -55.34 8.44
CA THR A 222 31.45 -55.38 8.29
C THR A 222 32.12 -54.18 8.97
N VAL A 223 31.51 -52.99 8.92
CA VAL A 223 32.02 -51.79 9.61
C VAL A 223 31.95 -51.95 11.13
N VAL A 224 30.88 -52.55 11.65
CA VAL A 224 30.76 -52.91 13.07
C VAL A 224 31.82 -53.93 13.49
N ASP A 225 32.09 -54.95 12.68
CA ASP A 225 33.09 -55.99 12.99
C ASP A 225 34.52 -55.42 13.13
N VAL A 226 34.79 -54.27 12.50
CA VAL A 226 36.06 -53.51 12.62
C VAL A 226 36.08 -52.60 13.86
N GLY A 227 34.98 -52.56 14.63
CA GLY A 227 34.87 -51.91 15.94
C GLY A 227 34.37 -50.46 15.89
N VAL A 228 33.79 -50.03 14.77
CA VAL A 228 33.11 -48.74 14.62
C VAL A 228 31.66 -48.94 15.05
N THR A 229 31.30 -48.41 16.22
CA THR A 229 30.00 -48.69 16.87
C THR A 229 29.23 -47.42 17.24
N GLN A 230 29.88 -46.25 17.13
CA GLN A 230 29.27 -44.94 17.36
C GLN A 230 29.04 -44.28 16.01
N ALA A 231 27.81 -43.82 15.77
CA ALA A 231 27.41 -43.05 14.60
C ALA A 231 26.64 -41.82 15.07
N THR A 232 27.04 -40.66 14.59
CA THR A 232 26.33 -39.39 14.80
C THR A 232 26.28 -38.64 13.49
N SER A 233 25.20 -37.94 13.18
CA SER A 233 25.17 -37.00 12.04
C SER A 233 24.63 -35.65 12.45
N HIS A 234 24.98 -34.64 11.64
CA HIS A 234 24.28 -33.38 11.60
C HIS A 234 23.79 -33.10 10.19
N THR A 235 22.57 -32.62 10.06
CA THR A 235 22.02 -32.21 8.76
C THR A 235 22.67 -30.90 8.33
N VAL A 236 23.18 -30.88 7.11
CA VAL A 236 23.85 -29.76 6.47
C VAL A 236 22.87 -28.98 5.60
N ALA A 237 22.02 -29.70 4.85
CA ALA A 237 20.99 -29.10 4.01
C ALA A 237 19.80 -30.04 3.80
N THR A 238 18.63 -29.47 3.53
CA THR A 238 17.42 -30.21 3.16
C THR A 238 16.82 -29.67 1.86
N ARG A 239 16.13 -30.55 1.12
CA ARG A 239 15.29 -30.19 -0.02
C ARG A 239 13.95 -30.92 0.11
N GLY A 240 12.89 -30.14 0.29
CA GLY A 240 11.55 -30.69 0.48
C GLY A 240 11.47 -31.76 1.57
N GLY A 241 10.61 -32.75 1.37
CA GLY A 241 10.36 -33.82 2.35
C GLY A 241 11.37 -34.98 2.28
N ARG A 242 11.89 -35.30 1.09
CA ARG A 242 12.54 -36.59 0.82
C ARG A 242 14.06 -36.54 0.68
N LEU A 243 14.68 -35.37 0.65
CA LEU A 243 16.12 -35.24 0.44
C LEU A 243 16.81 -34.52 1.60
N ALA A 244 17.87 -35.13 2.13
CA ALA A 244 18.71 -34.51 3.15
C ALA A 244 20.20 -34.76 2.86
N LEU A 245 21.02 -33.74 3.03
CA LEU A 245 22.47 -33.86 3.05
C LEU A 245 22.93 -33.77 4.50
N THR A 246 23.68 -34.76 4.96
CA THR A 246 24.15 -34.86 6.34
C THR A 246 25.65 -35.05 6.38
N LEU A 247 26.31 -34.50 7.39
CA LEU A 247 27.68 -34.84 7.72
C LEU A 247 27.63 -35.92 8.79
N ALA A 248 28.00 -37.14 8.40
CA ALA A 248 28.02 -38.30 9.25
C ALA A 248 29.43 -38.52 9.82
N ARG A 249 29.50 -38.78 11.12
CA ARG A 249 30.71 -39.13 11.87
C ARG A 249 30.54 -40.53 12.45
N TYR A 250 31.48 -41.40 12.10
CA TYR A 250 31.57 -42.75 12.62
C TYR A 250 32.84 -42.91 13.44
N SER A 251 32.73 -43.46 14.65
CA SER A 251 33.88 -43.63 15.56
C SER A 251 33.85 -44.94 16.35
N ARG A 252 35.01 -45.30 16.92
CA ARG A 252 35.16 -46.43 17.85
C ARG A 252 34.89 -45.98 19.30
N SER A 253 34.38 -46.88 20.13
CA SER A 253 33.87 -46.60 21.48
C SER A 253 34.91 -46.47 22.61
N ASP A 254 36.22 -46.46 22.34
CA ASP A 254 37.26 -46.53 23.39
C ASP A 254 37.79 -45.15 23.85
N GLU A 255 37.81 -44.96 25.17
CA GLU A 255 38.36 -43.82 25.93
C GLU A 255 39.90 -43.76 25.90
N GLU A 256 40.53 -43.25 24.83
CA GLU A 256 41.84 -42.55 24.82
C GLU A 256 42.23 -42.15 23.36
N PRO A 257 42.86 -40.99 23.09
CA PRO A 257 43.01 -40.49 21.72
C PRO A 257 44.24 -41.00 20.94
N PRO A 258 44.21 -40.89 19.59
CA PRO A 258 43.06 -40.52 18.79
C PRO A 258 42.30 -41.79 18.39
N ALA A 259 41.10 -41.98 18.97
CA ALA A 259 40.14 -42.95 18.49
C ALA A 259 39.90 -42.71 17.00
N PHE A 260 39.99 -43.77 16.20
CA PHE A 260 39.67 -43.74 14.78
C PHE A 260 38.26 -43.16 14.59
N HIS A 261 38.16 -42.04 13.87
CA HIS A 261 36.91 -41.45 13.43
C HIS A 261 36.99 -41.15 11.93
N VAL A 262 35.87 -41.29 11.24
CA VAL A 262 35.72 -40.96 9.83
C VAL A 262 34.51 -40.05 9.69
N ASP A 263 34.75 -38.89 9.10
CA ASP A 263 33.75 -37.86 8.82
C ASP A 263 33.57 -37.79 7.31
N TYR A 264 32.33 -37.81 6.84
CA TYR A 264 32.01 -37.73 5.43
C TYR A 264 30.58 -37.22 5.20
N LEU A 265 30.30 -36.71 3.99
CA LEU A 265 28.99 -36.22 3.62
C LEU A 265 28.14 -37.35 3.06
N GLN A 266 26.87 -37.40 3.45
CA GLN A 266 25.91 -38.41 3.04
C GLN A 266 24.61 -37.74 2.60
N LEU A 267 24.25 -37.90 1.33
CA LEU A 267 22.93 -37.58 0.79
C LEU A 267 22.00 -38.77 1.01
N ILE A 268 20.80 -38.49 1.51
CA ILE A 268 19.72 -39.44 1.77
C ILE A 268 18.51 -39.07 0.92
N GLU A 269 17.96 -40.06 0.21
CA GLU A 269 16.72 -39.91 -0.57
C GLU A 269 15.67 -40.93 -0.14
N LEU A 270 14.45 -40.45 0.11
CA LEU A 270 13.28 -41.28 0.37
C LEU A 270 12.44 -41.48 -0.89
N GLY A 271 11.91 -42.70 -1.04
CA GLY A 271 10.92 -43.02 -2.07
C GLY A 271 9.52 -42.51 -1.72
N ALA A 272 8.56 -42.71 -2.63
CA ALA A 272 7.15 -42.39 -2.37
C ALA A 272 6.52 -43.23 -1.26
N ASP A 273 7.12 -44.37 -0.89
CA ASP A 273 6.73 -45.24 0.22
C ASP A 273 7.41 -44.87 1.56
N GLU A 274 8.07 -43.71 1.62
CA GLU A 274 8.83 -43.20 2.77
C GLU A 274 10.02 -44.08 3.19
N ARG A 275 10.47 -45.02 2.35
CA ARG A 275 11.69 -45.81 2.59
C ARG A 275 12.91 -45.17 1.94
N ILE A 276 14.10 -45.43 2.50
CA ILE A 276 15.37 -44.95 1.94
C ILE A 276 15.63 -45.67 0.63
N THR A 277 15.52 -44.91 -0.46
CA THR A 277 15.76 -45.40 -1.82
C THR A 277 17.19 -45.15 -2.25
N ALA A 278 17.82 -44.04 -1.80
CA ALA A 278 19.22 -43.79 -2.11
C ALA A 278 20.07 -43.27 -0.95
N LEU A 279 21.33 -43.70 -0.94
CA LEU A 279 22.41 -43.19 -0.08
C LEU A 279 23.65 -42.89 -0.93
N VAL A 280 24.05 -41.62 -1.04
CA VAL A 280 25.25 -41.21 -1.79
C VAL A 280 26.27 -40.59 -0.83
N ALA A 281 27.50 -41.11 -0.80
CA ALA A 281 28.55 -40.65 0.10
C ALA A 281 29.66 -39.89 -0.62
N PHE A 282 30.12 -38.78 -0.04
CA PHE A 282 31.16 -37.89 -0.56
C PHE A 282 32.23 -37.61 0.50
N ASP A 283 33.45 -37.34 0.07
CA ASP A 283 34.50 -36.81 0.95
C ASP A 283 34.15 -35.38 1.40
N LEU A 284 34.65 -34.96 2.57
CA LEU A 284 34.34 -33.63 3.14
C LEU A 284 34.76 -32.45 2.27
N ASP A 285 35.83 -32.62 1.49
CA ASP A 285 36.36 -31.61 0.58
C ASP A 285 35.54 -31.51 -0.72
N ARG A 286 34.58 -32.42 -0.95
CA ARG A 286 33.66 -32.44 -2.10
C ARG A 286 32.26 -31.95 -1.74
N LEU A 287 32.20 -30.92 -0.88
CA LEU A 287 30.93 -30.37 -0.41
C LEU A 287 30.09 -29.77 -1.54
N ASP A 288 30.71 -29.07 -2.49
CA ASP A 288 30.00 -28.46 -3.62
C ASP A 288 29.38 -29.53 -4.54
N ASP A 289 30.09 -30.63 -4.80
CA ASP A 289 29.55 -31.77 -5.57
C ASP A 289 28.35 -32.43 -4.87
N ALA A 290 28.35 -32.46 -3.53
CA ALA A 290 27.26 -33.02 -2.75
C ALA A 290 26.00 -32.12 -2.82
N TYR A 291 26.17 -30.80 -2.86
CA TYR A 291 25.08 -29.84 -3.10
C TYR A 291 24.55 -29.95 -4.53
N GLU A 292 25.43 -30.07 -5.54
CA GLU A 292 25.00 -30.25 -6.93
C GLU A 292 24.17 -31.53 -7.12
N GLU A 293 24.57 -32.66 -6.52
CA GLU A 293 23.80 -33.90 -6.54
C GLU A 293 22.46 -33.74 -5.80
N LEU A 294 22.44 -33.04 -4.66
CA LEU A 294 21.23 -32.74 -3.89
C LEU A 294 20.23 -31.94 -4.73
N ASP A 295 20.68 -30.88 -5.39
CA ASP A 295 19.84 -29.99 -6.20
C ASP A 295 19.37 -30.70 -7.49
N ALA A 296 20.21 -31.53 -8.11
CA ALA A 296 19.84 -32.33 -9.28
C ALA A 296 18.76 -33.37 -8.96
N ARG A 297 18.86 -34.05 -7.82
CA ARG A 297 17.82 -35.01 -7.37
C ARG A 297 16.53 -34.33 -6.97
N TYR A 298 16.61 -33.15 -6.36
CA TYR A 298 15.42 -32.38 -6.04
C TYR A 298 14.67 -31.94 -7.31
N LEU A 299 15.40 -31.44 -8.31
CA LEU A 299 14.84 -31.06 -9.62
C LEU A 299 14.25 -32.26 -10.38
N ALA A 300 14.87 -33.44 -10.29
CA ALA A 300 14.34 -34.66 -10.92
C ALA A 300 13.16 -35.28 -10.16
N GLY A 301 12.91 -34.86 -8.92
CA GLY A 301 11.89 -35.37 -8.02
C GLY A 301 10.84 -34.31 -7.67
N GLU A 302 10.83 -33.89 -6.39
CA GLU A 302 9.79 -33.01 -5.83
C GLU A 302 9.66 -31.64 -6.54
N ALA A 303 10.75 -31.11 -7.11
CA ALA A 303 10.75 -29.82 -7.78
C ALA A 303 10.52 -29.89 -9.30
N GLU A 304 10.34 -31.08 -9.89
CA GLU A 304 10.11 -31.24 -11.34
C GLU A 304 8.96 -30.36 -11.86
N PRO A 305 7.78 -30.28 -11.21
CA PRO A 305 6.67 -29.44 -11.69
C PRO A 305 6.99 -27.94 -11.65
N TYR A 306 8.01 -27.54 -10.88
CA TYR A 306 8.38 -26.15 -10.60
C TYR A 306 9.79 -25.82 -11.13
N ALA A 307 10.27 -26.60 -12.10
CA ALA A 307 11.63 -26.55 -12.63
C ALA A 307 12.07 -25.12 -13.04
N ARG A 308 11.15 -24.31 -13.60
CA ARG A 308 11.44 -22.94 -14.01
C ARG A 308 11.90 -22.05 -12.85
N VAL A 309 11.13 -22.02 -11.75
CA VAL A 309 11.42 -21.18 -10.58
C VAL A 309 12.70 -21.66 -9.91
N TRP A 310 12.85 -22.98 -9.79
CA TRP A 310 14.04 -23.60 -9.22
C TRP A 310 15.32 -23.25 -10.00
N GLN A 311 15.29 -23.39 -11.33
CA GLN A 311 16.43 -23.08 -12.19
C GLN A 311 16.85 -21.61 -12.10
N ILE A 312 15.91 -20.68 -12.06
CA ILE A 312 16.22 -19.24 -11.92
C ILE A 312 16.89 -18.96 -10.58
N GLY A 313 16.43 -19.59 -9.49
CA GLY A 313 17.08 -19.48 -8.19
C GLY A 313 18.52 -20.02 -8.19
N MET A 314 18.74 -21.18 -8.82
CA MET A 314 20.07 -21.79 -8.93
C MET A 314 21.02 -20.99 -9.83
N GLU A 315 20.54 -20.46 -10.95
CA GLU A 315 21.32 -19.58 -11.83
C GLU A 315 21.76 -18.31 -11.09
N THR A 316 20.86 -17.72 -10.29
CA THR A 316 21.14 -16.53 -9.47
C THR A 316 22.23 -16.83 -8.42
N LEU A 317 22.11 -17.94 -7.68
CA LEU A 317 23.15 -18.38 -6.73
C LEU A 317 24.47 -18.70 -7.43
N GLY A 318 24.42 -19.24 -8.65
CA GLY A 318 25.60 -19.52 -9.47
C GLY A 318 26.32 -18.25 -9.96
N GLU A 319 25.60 -17.18 -10.27
CA GLU A 319 26.20 -15.85 -10.51
C GLU A 319 26.83 -15.28 -9.23
N LEU A 320 26.13 -15.40 -8.10
CA LEU A 320 26.62 -14.93 -6.81
C LEU A 320 27.94 -15.62 -6.39
N ASN A 321 28.01 -16.94 -6.52
CA ASN A 321 29.20 -17.72 -6.18
C ASN A 321 30.37 -17.51 -7.17
N ARG A 322 30.10 -17.15 -8.43
CA ARG A 322 31.14 -16.81 -9.41
C ARG A 322 31.72 -15.40 -9.26
N HIS A 323 31.16 -14.58 -8.37
CA HIS A 323 31.56 -13.17 -8.17
C HIS A 323 31.51 -12.36 -9.46
N GLN A 324 30.50 -12.62 -10.30
CA GLN A 324 30.30 -11.95 -11.57
C GLN A 324 28.82 -11.61 -11.72
N PRO A 325 28.43 -10.33 -11.70
CA PRO A 325 27.04 -9.94 -11.89
C PRO A 325 26.67 -10.26 -13.35
N GLY A 326 25.83 -11.28 -13.53
CA GLY A 326 25.33 -11.69 -14.83
C GLY A 326 23.95 -11.09 -15.10
N PRO A 327 23.29 -11.51 -16.19
CA PRO A 327 21.98 -11.00 -16.57
C PRO A 327 20.92 -11.25 -15.49
N ARG A 328 21.04 -12.32 -14.67
CA ARG A 328 20.04 -12.59 -13.62
C ARG A 328 20.11 -11.57 -12.50
N ILE A 329 21.30 -11.27 -11.98
CA ILE A 329 21.49 -10.24 -10.94
C ILE A 329 21.08 -8.85 -11.47
N ALA A 330 21.34 -8.54 -12.74
CA ALA A 330 21.00 -7.25 -13.35
C ALA A 330 19.48 -7.03 -13.55
N GLU A 331 18.72 -8.10 -13.81
CA GLU A 331 17.26 -8.05 -14.05
C GLU A 331 16.42 -8.25 -12.77
N LEU A 332 17.08 -8.45 -11.63
CA LEU A 332 16.44 -8.84 -10.38
C LEU A 332 15.98 -7.62 -9.57
N MET A 333 14.67 -7.52 -9.37
CA MET A 333 14.06 -6.53 -8.49
C MET A 333 14.31 -6.94 -7.03
N PHE A 334 14.73 -6.00 -6.20
CA PHE A 334 15.21 -6.30 -4.86
C PHE A 334 14.50 -5.48 -3.78
N THR A 335 14.14 -6.14 -2.68
CA THR A 335 13.62 -5.50 -1.48
C THR A 335 14.22 -6.15 -0.24
N ASP A 336 14.74 -5.33 0.67
CA ASP A 336 15.41 -5.76 1.89
C ASP A 336 14.55 -5.36 3.10
N TYR A 337 13.99 -6.35 3.80
CA TYR A 337 13.14 -6.15 4.97
C TYR A 337 13.91 -6.22 6.29
N ARG A 338 15.23 -6.36 6.25
CA ARG A 338 16.07 -6.46 7.45
C ARG A 338 16.15 -5.15 8.24
N HIS A 339 16.39 -5.27 9.55
CA HIS A 339 16.55 -4.11 10.43
C HIS A 339 17.74 -3.21 10.04
N ILE A 340 18.79 -3.80 9.46
CA ILE A 340 19.92 -3.10 8.84
C ILE A 340 20.06 -3.64 7.41
N GLY A 341 19.25 -3.08 6.50
CA GLY A 341 19.22 -3.44 5.09
C GLY A 341 20.21 -2.68 4.21
N PHE A 342 20.42 -3.18 2.99
CA PHE A 342 21.08 -2.43 1.94
C PHE A 342 20.19 -1.27 1.45
N ARG A 343 20.79 -0.22 0.88
CA ARG A 343 20.00 0.88 0.27
C ARG A 343 19.11 0.32 -0.84
N SER A 344 17.84 0.73 -0.86
CA SER A 344 16.87 0.28 -1.86
C SER A 344 17.30 0.67 -3.28
N GLY A 345 17.28 -0.28 -4.22
CA GLY A 345 17.27 -0.01 -5.66
C GLY A 345 18.39 -0.59 -6.53
N ASP A 346 19.41 -1.25 -5.98
CA ASP A 346 20.44 -1.92 -6.80
C ASP A 346 21.08 -3.11 -6.05
N PHE A 347 20.56 -4.31 -6.29
CA PHE A 347 21.08 -5.56 -5.70
C PHE A 347 22.49 -5.89 -6.16
N GLY A 348 22.82 -5.59 -7.43
CA GLY A 348 24.15 -5.85 -7.99
C GLY A 348 25.22 -5.09 -7.23
N ARG A 349 24.99 -3.80 -6.99
CA ARG A 349 25.89 -2.97 -6.19
C ARG A 349 26.04 -3.46 -4.74
N ALA A 350 24.94 -3.84 -4.09
CA ALA A 350 24.97 -4.33 -2.70
C ALA A 350 25.83 -5.61 -2.56
N VAL A 351 25.74 -6.50 -3.55
CA VAL A 351 26.53 -7.72 -3.61
C VAL A 351 28.00 -7.44 -3.94
N GLU A 352 28.29 -6.50 -4.85
CA GLU A 352 29.65 -6.06 -5.15
C GLU A 352 30.36 -5.49 -3.92
N GLU A 353 29.67 -4.65 -3.13
CA GLU A 353 30.19 -4.12 -1.87
C GLU A 353 30.47 -5.24 -0.84
N LEU A 354 29.63 -6.29 -0.80
CA LEU A 354 29.86 -7.46 0.06
C LEU A 354 31.10 -8.26 -0.38
N TRP A 355 31.32 -8.43 -1.69
CA TRP A 355 32.49 -9.13 -2.23
C TRP A 355 33.81 -8.39 -1.98
N GLU A 356 33.79 -7.05 -1.88
CA GLU A 356 34.98 -6.29 -1.46
C GLU A 356 35.35 -6.57 0.01
N LEU A 357 34.35 -6.76 0.88
CA LEU A 357 34.54 -7.03 2.30
C LEU A 357 34.88 -8.51 2.57
N VAL A 358 34.28 -9.42 1.81
CA VAL A 358 34.45 -10.88 1.92
C VAL A 358 34.71 -11.47 0.53
N PRO A 359 35.98 -11.44 0.05
CA PRO A 359 36.33 -11.88 -1.30
C PRO A 359 36.09 -13.36 -1.58
N GLU A 360 36.01 -14.19 -0.53
CA GLU A 360 35.77 -15.63 -0.62
C GLU A 360 34.33 -16.01 -0.23
N ALA A 361 33.38 -15.08 -0.37
CA ALA A 361 31.99 -15.33 -0.02
C ALA A 361 31.42 -16.54 -0.82
N ARG A 362 30.69 -17.41 -0.14
CA ARG A 362 29.97 -18.55 -0.69
C ARG A 362 28.53 -18.52 -0.21
N TYR A 363 27.60 -18.57 -1.15
CA TYR A 363 26.17 -18.53 -0.93
C TYR A 363 25.63 -19.95 -1.02
N ARG A 364 25.15 -20.50 0.09
CA ARG A 364 24.68 -21.87 0.19
C ARG A 364 23.21 -21.92 0.59
N MET A 365 22.38 -22.52 -0.25
CA MET A 365 20.98 -22.76 0.09
C MET A 365 20.89 -23.99 1.01
N THR A 366 20.56 -23.76 2.28
CA THR A 366 20.51 -24.82 3.30
C THR A 366 19.13 -25.44 3.43
N GLU A 367 18.07 -24.67 3.23
CA GLU A 367 16.69 -25.12 3.43
C GLU A 367 15.76 -24.56 2.36
N VAL A 368 14.79 -25.36 1.92
CA VAL A 368 13.69 -24.93 1.05
C VAL A 368 12.40 -25.12 1.83
N TYR A 369 11.78 -24.01 2.22
CA TYR A 369 10.56 -24.01 3.04
C TYR A 369 9.31 -24.20 2.19
N ALA A 370 9.27 -23.57 1.01
CA ALA A 370 8.15 -23.66 0.08
C ALA A 370 8.61 -23.44 -1.36
N LEU A 371 7.97 -24.12 -2.32
CA LEU A 371 8.21 -23.98 -3.75
C LEU A 371 6.92 -24.24 -4.53
N ASP A 372 6.60 -23.39 -5.49
CA ASP A 372 5.56 -23.63 -6.49
C ASP A 372 5.94 -23.06 -7.87
N ALA A 373 4.95 -22.97 -8.78
CA ALA A 373 5.16 -22.51 -10.15
C ALA A 373 5.52 -21.02 -10.28
N HIS A 374 5.38 -20.24 -9.20
CA HIS A 374 5.51 -18.78 -9.20
C HIS A 374 6.57 -18.28 -8.21
N ALA A 375 6.81 -18.97 -7.10
CA ALA A 375 7.74 -18.51 -6.07
C ALA A 375 8.45 -19.65 -5.32
N SER A 376 9.50 -19.29 -4.60
CA SER A 376 10.26 -20.16 -3.71
C SER A 376 10.69 -19.40 -2.45
N VAL A 377 10.50 -20.00 -1.28
CA VAL A 377 11.02 -19.51 0.01
C VAL A 377 12.12 -20.45 0.48
N PHE A 378 13.30 -19.91 0.70
CA PHE A 378 14.47 -20.70 1.05
C PHE A 378 15.42 -19.95 1.98
N LYS A 379 16.21 -20.72 2.73
CA LYS A 379 17.29 -20.21 3.58
C LYS A 379 18.60 -20.24 2.83
N VAL A 380 19.31 -19.10 2.80
CA VAL A 380 20.68 -18.99 2.30
C VAL A 380 21.60 -18.67 3.46
N VAL A 381 22.72 -19.39 3.55
CA VAL A 381 23.84 -19.05 4.43
C VAL A 381 24.96 -18.51 3.55
N ILE A 382 25.40 -17.29 3.85
CA ILE A 382 26.58 -16.68 3.24
C ILE A 382 27.76 -16.94 4.16
N GLU A 383 28.76 -17.65 3.66
CA GLU A 383 29.96 -18.03 4.41
C GLU A 383 31.18 -17.40 3.75
N GLY A 384 32.15 -16.92 4.53
CA GLY A 384 33.41 -16.45 3.96
C GLY A 384 34.35 -15.87 5.00
N THR A 385 35.55 -15.51 4.57
CA THR A 385 36.55 -14.86 5.42
C THR A 385 36.69 -13.40 5.02
N ASP A 386 36.60 -12.48 5.98
CA ASP A 386 36.85 -11.07 5.70
C ASP A 386 38.34 -10.78 5.38
N VAL A 387 38.61 -9.55 4.95
CA VAL A 387 39.98 -9.06 4.67
C VAL A 387 40.93 -9.10 5.87
N HIS A 388 40.42 -9.35 7.09
CA HIS A 388 41.18 -9.45 8.34
C HIS A 388 41.40 -10.89 8.82
N GLY A 389 40.84 -11.89 8.12
CA GLY A 389 40.97 -13.30 8.47
C GLY A 389 39.87 -13.83 9.41
N ASN A 390 38.79 -13.08 9.65
CA ASN A 390 37.67 -13.56 10.46
C ASN A 390 36.71 -14.39 9.63
N GLU A 391 36.35 -15.58 10.10
CA GLU A 391 35.28 -16.38 9.51
C GLU A 391 33.91 -15.79 9.86
N LEU A 392 33.10 -15.60 8.82
CA LEU A 392 31.78 -14.98 8.90
C LEU A 392 30.74 -15.92 8.28
N GLN A 393 29.65 -16.13 9.01
CA GLN A 393 28.47 -16.85 8.52
C GLN A 393 27.22 -16.01 8.76
N TRP A 394 26.44 -15.80 7.71
CA TRP A 394 25.23 -15.00 7.74
C TRP A 394 24.05 -15.78 7.15
N PRO A 395 23.19 -16.36 8.00
CA PRO A 395 21.93 -16.95 7.57
C PRO A 395 20.92 -15.85 7.21
N ARG A 396 20.16 -16.07 6.13
CA ARG A 396 19.12 -15.19 5.61
C ARG A 396 17.97 -16.03 5.06
N VAL A 397 16.76 -15.49 5.14
CA VAL A 397 15.59 -16.06 4.46
C VAL A 397 15.32 -15.24 3.21
N SER A 398 15.05 -15.92 2.11
CA SER A 398 14.84 -15.29 0.81
C SER A 398 13.58 -15.83 0.17
N LEU A 399 12.75 -14.91 -0.30
CA LEU A 399 11.59 -15.18 -1.14
C LEU A 399 11.94 -14.74 -2.57
N LEU A 400 12.06 -15.72 -3.46
CA LEU A 400 12.23 -15.49 -4.88
C LEU A 400 10.88 -15.68 -5.56
N SER A 401 10.35 -14.62 -6.15
CA SER A 401 9.13 -14.67 -6.96
C SER A 401 9.46 -14.39 -8.42
N VAL A 402 8.86 -15.18 -9.31
CA VAL A 402 9.20 -15.22 -10.73
C VAL A 402 7.93 -15.02 -11.56
N GLY A 403 7.74 -13.80 -12.05
CA GLY A 403 6.75 -13.48 -13.08
C GLY A 403 7.17 -13.93 -14.47
N ARG A 404 6.39 -13.58 -15.52
CA ARG A 404 6.78 -13.86 -16.91
C ARG A 404 8.04 -13.10 -17.34
N GLU A 405 8.20 -11.85 -16.89
CA GLU A 405 9.30 -10.94 -17.29
C GLU A 405 9.98 -10.23 -16.11
N TRP A 406 9.62 -10.55 -14.87
CA TRP A 406 10.27 -10.00 -13.69
C TRP A 406 10.68 -11.12 -12.75
N THR A 407 11.83 -10.95 -12.13
CA THR A 407 12.28 -11.78 -11.01
C THR A 407 12.44 -10.84 -9.83
N ARG A 408 11.77 -11.14 -8.72
CA ARG A 408 11.88 -10.36 -7.50
C ARG A 408 12.46 -11.21 -6.39
N LEU A 409 13.47 -10.66 -5.72
CA LEU A 409 14.06 -11.22 -4.52
C LEU A 409 13.74 -10.32 -3.33
N GLU A 410 13.11 -10.92 -2.33
CA GLU A 410 12.83 -10.28 -1.05
C GLU A 410 13.67 -10.98 0.02
N ILE A 411 14.45 -10.21 0.79
CA ILE A 411 15.31 -10.73 1.87
C ILE A 411 14.72 -10.37 3.22
N TYR A 412 14.67 -11.38 4.09
CA TYR A 412 14.15 -11.32 5.45
C TYR A 412 15.25 -11.73 6.44
N GLU A 413 15.09 -11.37 7.72
CA GLU A 413 15.94 -11.90 8.79
C GLU A 413 15.71 -13.41 8.95
N GLU A 414 16.66 -14.12 9.56
CA GLU A 414 16.55 -15.57 9.79
C GLU A 414 15.30 -15.94 10.61
N GLU A 415 14.87 -15.08 11.52
CA GLU A 415 13.71 -15.29 12.39
C GLU A 415 12.37 -15.05 11.70
N ASP A 416 12.36 -14.33 10.58
CA ASP A 416 11.15 -13.87 9.90
C ASP A 416 10.68 -14.85 8.80
N VAL A 417 10.95 -16.15 8.97
CA VAL A 417 10.50 -17.20 8.04
C VAL A 417 8.97 -17.17 7.87
N ASP A 418 8.23 -16.98 8.96
CA ASP A 418 6.77 -16.94 8.93
C ASP A 418 6.25 -15.74 8.12
N ALA A 419 6.94 -14.60 8.16
CA ALA A 419 6.59 -13.43 7.35
C ALA A 419 6.84 -13.69 5.86
N ALA A 420 7.98 -14.32 5.52
CA ALA A 420 8.29 -14.72 4.16
C ALA A 420 7.30 -15.79 3.62
N LEU A 421 6.86 -16.73 4.46
CA LEU A 421 5.85 -17.73 4.12
C LEU A 421 4.45 -17.13 3.96
N ALA A 422 4.05 -16.20 4.83
CA ALA A 422 2.80 -15.47 4.66
C ALA A 422 2.81 -14.68 3.34
N ARG A 423 3.93 -14.01 3.04
CA ARG A 423 4.11 -13.31 1.77
C ARG A 423 4.08 -14.25 0.56
N PHE A 424 4.65 -15.45 0.69
CA PHE A 424 4.56 -16.49 -0.33
C PHE A 424 3.12 -16.93 -0.60
N GLU A 425 2.30 -17.13 0.44
CA GLU A 425 0.88 -17.44 0.27
C GLU A 425 0.08 -16.26 -0.32
N ASP A 426 0.41 -15.01 0.02
CA ASP A 426 -0.19 -13.82 -0.61
C ASP A 426 0.18 -13.68 -2.10
N LEU A 427 1.36 -14.15 -2.48
CA LEU A 427 1.87 -14.11 -3.86
C LEU A 427 1.39 -15.27 -4.72
N ARG A 428 0.81 -16.30 -4.11
CA ARG A 428 0.08 -17.30 -4.89
C ARG A 428 -1.04 -16.57 -5.61
N PRO A 429 -1.17 -16.72 -6.94
CA PRO A 429 -2.46 -16.47 -7.55
C PRO A 429 -3.42 -17.38 -6.80
N GLU A 430 -4.37 -16.81 -6.05
CA GLU A 430 -5.56 -17.56 -5.67
C GLU A 430 -6.02 -18.19 -6.98
N ALA A 431 -5.93 -19.51 -7.10
CA ALA A 431 -6.64 -20.22 -8.15
C ALA A 431 -8.11 -19.96 -7.84
N ARG A 432 -8.63 -18.83 -8.35
CA ARG A 432 -9.94 -18.32 -8.00
C ARG A 432 -10.91 -19.44 -8.28
N ARG A 433 -11.48 -19.97 -7.21
CA ARG A 433 -12.46 -21.03 -7.29
C ARG A 433 -13.65 -20.41 -8.01
N LEU A 434 -13.96 -20.92 -9.20
CA LEU A 434 -15.11 -20.46 -9.98
C LEU A 434 -16.38 -20.80 -9.18
N GLU A 435 -16.84 -19.84 -8.37
CA GLU A 435 -17.90 -20.04 -7.40
C GLU A 435 -19.17 -19.25 -7.75
N ASN A 436 -20.28 -19.97 -7.89
CA ASN A 436 -21.62 -19.42 -7.91
C ASN A 436 -22.56 -20.37 -7.14
N ALA A 437 -23.85 -20.02 -7.02
CA ALA A 437 -24.76 -20.87 -6.27
C ALA A 437 -24.88 -22.31 -6.86
N ALA A 438 -24.75 -22.46 -8.18
CA ALA A 438 -24.77 -23.77 -8.83
C ALA A 438 -23.53 -24.61 -8.51
N SER A 439 -22.31 -24.03 -8.53
CA SER A 439 -21.09 -24.77 -8.21
C SER A 439 -21.00 -25.17 -6.74
N ARG A 440 -21.46 -24.32 -5.81
CA ARG A 440 -21.58 -24.66 -4.38
C ARG A 440 -22.56 -25.82 -4.15
N MET A 441 -23.68 -25.84 -4.88
CA MET A 441 -24.63 -26.96 -4.81
C MET A 441 -24.00 -28.26 -5.33
N VAL A 442 -23.28 -28.22 -6.46
CA VAL A 442 -22.56 -29.39 -7.00
C VAL A 442 -21.52 -29.90 -6.01
N GLU A 443 -20.74 -29.03 -5.39
CA GLU A 443 -19.76 -29.42 -4.38
C GLU A 443 -20.40 -30.10 -3.16
N GLN A 444 -21.52 -29.54 -2.68
CA GLN A 444 -22.29 -30.16 -1.60
C GLN A 444 -22.84 -31.52 -2.02
N PHE A 445 -23.40 -31.62 -3.24
CA PHE A 445 -23.95 -32.87 -3.77
C PHE A 445 -22.88 -33.97 -3.90
N LEU A 446 -21.67 -33.63 -4.36
CA LEU A 446 -20.55 -34.57 -4.45
C LEU A 446 -19.99 -34.94 -3.06
N SER A 447 -19.99 -34.01 -2.11
CA SER A 447 -19.58 -34.27 -0.73
C SER A 447 -20.54 -35.24 -0.04
N ASP A 448 -21.85 -35.03 -0.21
CA ASP A 448 -22.90 -35.91 0.32
C ASP A 448 -22.83 -37.30 -0.36
N PHE A 449 -22.49 -37.36 -1.65
CA PHE A 449 -22.24 -38.61 -2.37
C PHE A 449 -21.05 -39.39 -1.80
N ALA A 450 -19.94 -38.71 -1.48
CA ALA A 450 -18.75 -39.35 -0.92
C ALA A 450 -19.03 -40.04 0.43
N VAL A 451 -19.89 -39.44 1.27
CA VAL A 451 -20.32 -40.03 2.55
C VAL A 451 -21.59 -40.90 2.44
N ARG A 452 -22.15 -41.04 1.22
CA ARG A 452 -23.37 -41.79 0.90
C ARG A 452 -24.62 -41.31 1.66
N ASP A 453 -24.73 -40.00 1.90
CA ASP A 453 -25.93 -39.40 2.48
C ASP A 453 -27.00 -39.15 1.39
N TRP A 454 -27.73 -40.21 1.06
CA TRP A 454 -28.73 -40.19 0.01
C TRP A 454 -29.90 -39.25 0.29
N ASP A 455 -30.23 -39.01 1.56
CA ASP A 455 -31.34 -38.14 1.94
C ASP A 455 -30.95 -36.67 1.76
N ALA A 456 -29.72 -36.29 2.17
CA ALA A 456 -29.16 -34.96 1.92
C ALA A 456 -29.03 -34.66 0.42
N MET A 457 -28.50 -35.60 -0.37
CA MET A 457 -28.41 -35.48 -1.82
C MET A 457 -29.78 -35.26 -2.48
N ALA A 458 -30.80 -35.99 -2.04
CA ALA A 458 -32.15 -35.89 -2.61
C ALA A 458 -32.79 -34.50 -2.36
N GLU A 459 -32.47 -33.82 -1.27
CA GLU A 459 -32.97 -32.47 -0.97
C GLU A 459 -32.37 -31.37 -1.85
N LEU A 460 -31.21 -31.63 -2.47
CA LEU A 460 -30.55 -30.72 -3.41
C LEU A 460 -31.11 -30.81 -4.84
N LEU A 461 -31.93 -31.81 -5.13
CA LEU A 461 -32.57 -31.99 -6.44
C LEU A 461 -34.01 -31.48 -6.42
N ALA A 462 -34.45 -30.82 -7.50
CA ALA A 462 -35.86 -30.49 -7.68
C ALA A 462 -36.70 -31.76 -7.92
N ASP A 463 -37.99 -31.74 -7.55
CA ASP A 463 -38.89 -32.89 -7.76
C ASP A 463 -38.99 -33.28 -9.24
N ASP A 464 -38.90 -32.29 -10.12
CA ASP A 464 -39.01 -32.39 -11.58
C ASP A 464 -37.65 -32.34 -12.30
N VAL A 465 -36.54 -32.59 -11.58
CA VAL A 465 -35.19 -32.57 -12.17
C VAL A 465 -35.10 -33.41 -13.44
N SER A 466 -34.46 -32.85 -14.48
CA SER A 466 -34.18 -33.56 -15.72
C SER A 466 -32.69 -33.83 -15.87
N SER A 467 -32.31 -35.10 -16.03
CA SER A 467 -30.94 -35.52 -16.27
C SER A 467 -30.81 -36.05 -17.70
N ASP A 468 -29.94 -35.49 -18.51
CA ASP A 468 -29.75 -35.83 -19.93
C ASP A 468 -28.31 -36.30 -20.15
N ASP A 469 -28.12 -37.62 -20.27
CA ASP A 469 -26.80 -38.19 -20.54
C ASP A 469 -26.57 -38.32 -22.05
N ARG A 470 -25.80 -37.38 -22.59
CA ARG A 470 -25.47 -37.29 -24.02
C ARG A 470 -24.14 -37.96 -24.36
N ARG A 471 -23.51 -38.68 -23.43
CA ARG A 471 -22.26 -39.38 -23.69
C ARG A 471 -22.43 -40.42 -24.81
N ARG A 472 -21.41 -40.58 -25.66
CA ARG A 472 -21.46 -41.50 -26.80
C ARG A 472 -21.32 -42.95 -26.36
N THR A 473 -20.51 -43.20 -25.33
CA THR A 473 -20.18 -44.54 -24.83
C THR A 473 -21.19 -45.03 -23.81
N VAL A 474 -21.69 -44.12 -22.96
CA VAL A 474 -22.69 -44.40 -21.92
C VAL A 474 -23.87 -43.45 -22.12
N ASN A 475 -24.75 -43.78 -23.07
CA ASN A 475 -25.94 -42.95 -23.35
C ASN A 475 -27.15 -43.49 -22.61
N ALA A 476 -27.64 -42.75 -21.61
CA ALA A 476 -28.85 -43.11 -20.89
C ALA A 476 -30.10 -42.30 -21.27
N GLY A 477 -29.95 -41.32 -22.17
CA GLY A 477 -31.01 -40.41 -22.60
C GLY A 477 -31.56 -39.52 -21.48
N ILE A 478 -32.72 -38.90 -21.74
CA ILE A 478 -33.37 -37.96 -20.81
C ILE A 478 -34.17 -38.73 -19.76
N ARG A 479 -33.77 -38.56 -18.50
CA ARG A 479 -34.49 -39.01 -17.29
C ARG A 479 -35.17 -37.82 -16.63
N ARG A 480 -36.31 -38.06 -15.99
CA ARG A 480 -37.08 -37.04 -15.28
C ARG A 480 -37.54 -37.55 -13.93
N GLY A 481 -37.39 -36.71 -12.91
CA GLY A 481 -37.85 -36.95 -11.55
C GLY A 481 -36.72 -37.32 -10.59
N ARG A 482 -36.79 -36.76 -9.39
CA ARG A 482 -35.80 -36.92 -8.32
C ARG A 482 -35.48 -38.38 -8.00
N ASP A 483 -36.50 -39.21 -7.81
CA ASP A 483 -36.32 -40.62 -7.41
C ASP A 483 -35.55 -41.42 -8.46
N VAL A 484 -35.85 -41.17 -9.75
CA VAL A 484 -35.18 -41.83 -10.88
C VAL A 484 -33.71 -41.45 -10.96
N GLU A 485 -33.39 -40.18 -10.68
CA GLU A 485 -32.01 -39.70 -10.66
C GLU A 485 -31.25 -40.26 -9.45
N MET A 486 -31.86 -40.29 -8.27
CA MET A 486 -31.24 -40.87 -7.06
C MET A 486 -30.98 -42.38 -7.21
N ASP A 487 -31.86 -43.12 -7.87
CA ASP A 487 -31.63 -44.53 -8.19
C ASP A 487 -30.41 -44.72 -9.11
N ASN A 488 -30.18 -43.79 -10.06
CA ASN A 488 -28.98 -43.81 -10.90
C ASN A 488 -27.71 -43.52 -10.11
N TRP A 489 -27.73 -42.55 -9.18
CA TRP A 489 -26.58 -42.25 -8.32
C TRP A 489 -26.26 -43.41 -7.36
N ARG A 490 -27.27 -44.08 -6.81
CA ARG A 490 -27.08 -45.31 -6.01
C ARG A 490 -26.45 -46.43 -6.83
N ALA A 491 -26.95 -46.68 -8.04
CA ALA A 491 -26.36 -47.68 -8.95
C ALA A 491 -24.92 -47.33 -9.36
N THR A 492 -24.60 -46.04 -9.48
CA THR A 492 -23.24 -45.56 -9.78
C THR A 492 -22.29 -45.82 -8.61
N ALA A 493 -22.74 -45.59 -7.37
CA ALA A 493 -21.95 -45.87 -6.17
C ALA A 493 -21.73 -47.37 -5.90
N GLU A 494 -22.50 -48.27 -6.53
CA GLU A 494 -22.24 -49.72 -6.49
C GLU A 494 -21.08 -50.12 -7.40
N VAL A 495 -20.77 -49.32 -8.43
CA VAL A 495 -19.74 -49.61 -9.45
C VAL A 495 -18.44 -48.85 -9.20
N TRP A 496 -18.50 -47.67 -8.59
CA TRP A 496 -17.36 -46.76 -8.37
C TRP A 496 -17.15 -46.47 -6.88
N THR A 497 -15.90 -46.47 -6.39
CA THR A 497 -15.56 -46.26 -4.96
C THR A 497 -14.87 -44.90 -4.73
N THR A 498 -15.43 -44.10 -3.81
CA THR A 498 -14.97 -42.86 -3.08
C THR A 498 -14.06 -41.79 -3.69
N ASP A 499 -13.21 -42.06 -4.67
CA ASP A 499 -12.32 -41.01 -5.25
C ASP A 499 -13.04 -40.29 -6.39
N VAL A 500 -13.73 -39.20 -6.04
CA VAL A 500 -14.38 -38.28 -6.97
C VAL A 500 -13.61 -36.97 -7.01
N GLY A 501 -12.92 -36.72 -8.12
CA GLY A 501 -12.32 -35.40 -8.39
C GLY A 501 -13.27 -34.54 -9.20
N SER A 502 -13.51 -33.29 -8.80
CA SER A 502 -14.28 -32.33 -9.60
C SER A 502 -13.55 -31.00 -9.76
N THR A 503 -13.58 -30.44 -10.97
CA THR A 503 -13.00 -29.13 -11.29
C THR A 503 -14.06 -28.30 -12.02
N VAL A 504 -14.43 -27.14 -11.47
CA VAL A 504 -15.32 -26.19 -12.18
C VAL A 504 -14.55 -25.57 -13.34
N LEU A 505 -15.15 -25.54 -14.52
CA LEU A 505 -14.55 -25.01 -15.74
C LEU A 505 -15.16 -23.66 -16.16
N ALA A 506 -16.46 -23.48 -15.94
CA ALA A 506 -17.13 -22.24 -16.29
C ALA A 506 -18.41 -22.03 -15.48
N THR A 507 -18.80 -20.76 -15.30
CA THR A 507 -20.04 -20.34 -14.67
C THR A 507 -20.78 -19.32 -15.55
N ARG A 508 -22.11 -19.28 -15.42
CA ARG A 508 -22.95 -18.22 -16.01
C ARG A 508 -23.94 -17.75 -14.96
N GLY A 509 -23.79 -16.49 -14.54
CA GLY A 509 -24.60 -15.91 -13.47
C GLY A 509 -24.62 -16.79 -12.22
N GLU A 510 -25.75 -16.83 -11.51
CA GLU A 510 -25.87 -17.59 -10.25
C GLU A 510 -26.30 -19.05 -10.46
N ARG A 511 -26.96 -19.36 -11.57
CA ARG A 511 -27.72 -20.61 -11.73
C ARG A 511 -27.06 -21.71 -12.56
N LEU A 512 -25.97 -21.42 -13.26
CA LEU A 512 -25.40 -22.36 -14.23
C LEU A 512 -23.92 -22.60 -13.98
N VAL A 513 -23.52 -23.87 -13.96
CA VAL A 513 -22.14 -24.31 -13.83
C VAL A 513 -21.82 -25.39 -14.85
N LEU A 514 -20.63 -25.33 -15.43
CA LEU A 514 -19.99 -26.40 -16.18
C LEU A 514 -18.78 -26.87 -15.40
N PHE A 515 -18.70 -28.18 -15.12
CA PHE A 515 -17.58 -28.77 -14.40
C PHE A 515 -17.17 -30.11 -15.01
N ARG A 516 -15.89 -30.44 -14.82
CA ARG A 516 -15.33 -31.76 -15.11
C ARG A 516 -15.37 -32.60 -13.85
N PHE A 517 -15.75 -33.86 -13.97
CA PHE A 517 -15.66 -34.82 -12.87
C PHE A 517 -15.00 -36.13 -13.31
N THR A 518 -14.29 -36.75 -12.37
CA THR A 518 -13.55 -38.00 -12.56
C THR A 518 -13.95 -39.01 -11.50
N PHE A 519 -14.29 -40.22 -11.92
CA PHE A 519 -14.50 -41.39 -11.07
C PHE A 519 -13.37 -42.41 -11.27
N ALA A 520 -12.72 -42.85 -10.19
CA ALA A 520 -11.76 -43.95 -10.21
C ALA A 520 -12.33 -45.20 -9.52
N SER A 521 -11.87 -46.40 -9.94
CA SER A 521 -12.21 -47.66 -9.28
C SER A 521 -10.99 -48.26 -8.56
N GLN A 522 -11.21 -48.86 -7.38
CA GLN A 522 -10.21 -49.71 -6.71
C GLN A 522 -10.73 -51.15 -6.64
N GLU A 523 -10.17 -52.03 -7.49
CA GLU A 523 -9.64 -53.37 -7.14
C GLU A 523 -9.26 -54.21 -8.39
N ALA A 524 -8.00 -54.68 -8.40
CA ALA A 524 -7.48 -55.90 -9.05
C ALA A 524 -7.70 -56.15 -10.56
N LEU A 525 -7.54 -55.15 -11.42
CA LEU A 525 -7.15 -55.36 -12.82
C LEU A 525 -5.84 -54.58 -13.13
N PRO A 526 -5.00 -55.04 -14.08
CA PRO A 526 -3.66 -54.48 -14.30
C PRO A 526 -3.62 -53.02 -14.79
N GLU A 527 -4.77 -52.41 -15.08
CA GLU A 527 -4.91 -51.00 -15.46
C GLU A 527 -6.06 -50.37 -14.66
N SER A 528 -5.80 -49.28 -13.95
CA SER A 528 -6.82 -48.50 -13.24
C SER A 528 -7.77 -47.85 -14.24
N PHE A 529 -9.06 -48.24 -14.22
CA PHE A 529 -10.08 -47.63 -15.08
C PHE A 529 -10.59 -46.33 -14.42
N GLN A 530 -10.43 -45.19 -15.11
CA GLN A 530 -10.96 -43.88 -14.74
C GLN A 530 -12.02 -43.43 -15.75
N ALA A 531 -13.19 -43.00 -15.28
CA ALA A 531 -14.21 -42.36 -16.12
C ALA A 531 -14.20 -40.85 -15.89
N VAL A 532 -13.96 -40.08 -16.95
CA VAL A 532 -13.92 -38.60 -16.94
C VAL A 532 -15.01 -38.05 -17.86
N ALA A 533 -15.80 -37.09 -17.37
CA ALA A 533 -16.88 -36.48 -18.15
C ALA A 533 -17.09 -35.00 -17.77
N LEU A 534 -17.85 -34.28 -18.60
CA LEU A 534 -18.27 -32.90 -18.39
C LEU A 534 -19.75 -32.85 -18.01
N ALA A 535 -20.16 -31.99 -17.08
CA ALA A 535 -21.56 -31.77 -16.74
C ALA A 535 -21.92 -30.29 -16.68
N VAL A 536 -23.04 -29.94 -17.32
CA VAL A 536 -23.74 -28.66 -17.14
C VAL A 536 -24.87 -28.86 -16.14
N VAL A 537 -24.90 -28.06 -15.08
CA VAL A 537 -25.95 -28.11 -14.05
C VAL A 537 -26.63 -26.75 -13.95
N GLU A 538 -27.96 -26.78 -13.98
CA GLU A 538 -28.83 -25.63 -13.74
C GLU A 538 -29.54 -25.78 -12.40
N VAL A 539 -29.52 -24.71 -11.60
CA VAL A 539 -30.26 -24.63 -10.34
C VAL A 539 -31.38 -23.59 -10.41
N ASN A 540 -32.45 -23.81 -9.64
CA ASN A 540 -33.51 -22.81 -9.46
C ASN A 540 -33.18 -21.78 -8.36
N THR A 541 -34.12 -20.87 -8.10
CA THR A 541 -34.00 -19.84 -7.04
C THR A 541 -33.86 -20.39 -5.63
N ASN A 542 -34.23 -21.64 -5.39
CA ASN A 542 -34.09 -22.32 -4.10
C ASN A 542 -32.78 -23.13 -4.03
N HIS A 543 -31.85 -22.91 -4.95
CA HIS A 543 -30.56 -23.61 -5.05
C HIS A 543 -30.70 -25.13 -5.23
N ARG A 544 -31.80 -25.59 -5.86
CA ARG A 544 -31.99 -27.00 -6.20
C ARG A 544 -31.77 -27.26 -7.68
N ALA A 545 -31.09 -28.35 -8.02
CA ALA A 545 -30.83 -28.74 -9.40
C ALA A 545 -32.13 -29.04 -10.15
N THR A 546 -32.37 -28.34 -11.26
CA THR A 546 -33.50 -28.58 -12.17
C THR A 546 -33.07 -29.29 -13.43
N ALA A 547 -31.82 -29.13 -13.85
CA ALA A 547 -31.29 -29.86 -14.99
C ALA A 547 -29.83 -30.24 -14.81
N ILE A 548 -29.48 -31.42 -15.31
CA ILE A 548 -28.13 -31.97 -15.35
C ILE A 548 -27.94 -32.50 -16.77
N VAL A 549 -26.90 -32.06 -17.49
CA VAL A 549 -26.59 -32.55 -18.84
C VAL A 549 -25.15 -33.02 -18.86
N VAL A 550 -24.93 -34.28 -19.22
CA VAL A 550 -23.61 -34.93 -19.17
C VAL A 550 -23.07 -35.16 -20.58
N PHE A 551 -21.81 -34.79 -20.80
CA PHE A 551 -21.08 -34.87 -22.06
C PHE A 551 -19.80 -35.69 -21.90
N GLU A 552 -19.27 -36.22 -23.01
CA GLU A 552 -17.93 -36.80 -23.04
C GLU A 552 -16.87 -35.69 -22.90
N LEU A 553 -15.67 -36.02 -22.42
CA LEU A 553 -14.59 -35.04 -22.27
C LEU A 553 -14.16 -34.39 -23.59
N ASP A 554 -14.30 -35.09 -24.72
CA ASP A 554 -13.95 -34.58 -26.07
C ASP A 554 -15.06 -33.69 -26.68
N ASP A 555 -16.23 -33.58 -26.06
CA ASP A 555 -17.37 -32.78 -26.54
C ASP A 555 -17.45 -31.40 -25.86
N PHE A 556 -16.29 -30.75 -25.73
CA PHE A 556 -16.10 -29.51 -24.99
C PHE A 556 -16.93 -28.34 -25.57
N GLU A 557 -16.93 -28.15 -26.89
CA GLU A 557 -17.68 -27.07 -27.55
C GLU A 557 -19.21 -27.19 -27.33
N SER A 558 -19.76 -28.42 -27.40
CA SER A 558 -21.19 -28.64 -27.17
C SER A 558 -21.60 -28.37 -25.73
N ALA A 559 -20.72 -28.66 -24.77
CA ALA A 559 -20.98 -28.38 -23.35
C ALA A 559 -21.07 -26.86 -23.08
N PHE A 560 -20.16 -26.06 -23.67
CA PHE A 560 -20.22 -24.60 -23.59
C PHE A 560 -21.43 -24.02 -24.33
N ALA A 561 -21.77 -24.56 -25.50
CA ALA A 561 -22.96 -24.14 -26.24
C ALA A 561 -24.27 -24.40 -25.48
N GLU A 562 -24.39 -25.53 -24.78
CA GLU A 562 -25.53 -25.83 -23.89
C GLU A 562 -25.57 -24.86 -22.70
N LEU A 563 -24.41 -24.56 -22.09
CA LEU A 563 -24.27 -23.61 -21.00
C LEU A 563 -24.76 -22.20 -21.42
N ASP A 564 -24.31 -21.71 -22.57
CA ASP A 564 -24.69 -20.39 -23.09
C ASP A 564 -26.16 -20.34 -23.53
N ALA A 565 -26.68 -21.41 -24.13
CA ALA A 565 -28.08 -21.50 -24.53
C ALA A 565 -29.03 -21.45 -23.32
N ARG A 566 -28.68 -22.12 -22.22
CA ARG A 566 -29.45 -22.04 -20.97
C ARG A 566 -29.34 -20.68 -20.30
N TYR A 567 -28.17 -20.05 -20.35
CA TYR A 567 -28.01 -18.69 -19.82
C TYR A 567 -28.87 -17.68 -20.58
N LEU A 568 -28.89 -17.77 -21.92
CA LEU A 568 -29.76 -16.97 -22.79
C LEU A 568 -31.26 -17.20 -22.53
N ALA A 569 -31.67 -18.44 -22.27
CA ALA A 569 -33.06 -18.76 -21.95
C ALA A 569 -33.46 -18.33 -20.52
N GLY A 570 -32.48 -18.19 -19.63
CA GLY A 570 -32.65 -17.86 -18.22
C GLY A 570 -32.22 -16.43 -17.88
N GLU A 571 -31.13 -16.29 -17.14
CA GLU A 571 -30.71 -15.03 -16.51
C GLU A 571 -30.30 -13.94 -17.52
N ALA A 572 -29.75 -14.30 -18.68
CA ALA A 572 -29.37 -13.35 -19.73
C ALA A 572 -30.52 -12.96 -20.66
N ALA A 573 -31.74 -13.48 -20.47
CA ALA A 573 -32.85 -13.27 -21.40
C ALA A 573 -33.19 -11.78 -21.65
N ALA A 574 -33.03 -10.93 -20.63
CA ALA A 574 -33.26 -9.48 -20.74
C ALA A 574 -32.20 -8.77 -21.61
N TYR A 575 -31.03 -9.37 -21.78
CA TYR A 575 -29.86 -8.83 -22.47
C TYR A 575 -29.40 -9.77 -23.59
N ALA A 576 -30.32 -10.56 -24.15
CA ALA A 576 -30.03 -11.64 -25.08
C ALA A 576 -29.28 -11.16 -26.33
N ASN A 577 -29.55 -9.93 -26.81
CA ASN A 577 -28.84 -9.34 -27.94
C ASN A 577 -27.35 -9.17 -27.64
N ALA A 578 -27.01 -8.47 -26.55
CA ALA A 578 -25.62 -8.21 -26.17
C ALA A 578 -24.85 -9.50 -25.92
N TRP A 579 -25.45 -10.44 -25.18
CA TRP A 579 -24.81 -11.72 -24.92
C TRP A 579 -24.58 -12.53 -26.21
N SER A 580 -25.57 -12.57 -27.12
CA SER A 580 -25.44 -13.31 -28.39
C SER A 580 -24.34 -12.74 -29.28
N VAL A 581 -24.23 -11.41 -29.39
CA VAL A 581 -23.17 -10.74 -30.16
C VAL A 581 -21.79 -11.09 -29.59
N ILE A 582 -21.64 -11.07 -28.26
CA ILE A 582 -20.38 -11.38 -27.58
C ILE A 582 -19.99 -12.87 -27.76
N THR A 583 -20.92 -13.81 -27.53
CA THR A 583 -20.63 -15.24 -27.74
C THR A 583 -20.33 -15.55 -29.21
N ASN A 584 -21.01 -14.86 -30.15
CA ASN A 584 -20.73 -15.00 -31.58
C ASN A 584 -19.36 -14.43 -31.96
N ALA A 585 -18.90 -13.37 -31.29
CA ALA A 585 -17.56 -12.82 -31.50
C ALA A 585 -16.46 -13.82 -31.07
N ILE A 586 -16.63 -14.46 -29.91
CA ILE A 586 -15.72 -15.53 -29.45
C ILE A 586 -15.78 -16.75 -30.39
N ALA A 587 -16.97 -17.17 -30.82
CA ALA A 587 -17.12 -18.27 -31.76
C ALA A 587 -16.51 -17.96 -33.13
N ALA A 588 -16.62 -16.71 -33.61
CA ALA A 588 -15.96 -16.25 -34.82
C ALA A 588 -14.44 -16.31 -34.67
N HIS A 589 -13.90 -15.84 -33.53
CA HIS A 589 -12.47 -15.93 -33.25
C HIS A 589 -11.95 -17.38 -33.33
N ASN A 590 -12.66 -18.34 -32.72
CA ASN A 590 -12.28 -19.76 -32.75
C ASN A 590 -12.32 -20.36 -34.17
N ARG A 591 -13.18 -19.83 -35.05
CA ARG A 591 -13.19 -20.19 -36.50
C ARG A 591 -12.14 -19.45 -37.32
N ARG A 592 -11.30 -18.62 -36.70
CA ARG A 592 -10.35 -17.69 -37.35
C ARG A 592 -11.04 -16.65 -38.24
N GLU A 593 -12.20 -16.16 -37.79
CA GLU A 593 -13.00 -15.12 -38.43
C GLU A 593 -13.02 -13.86 -37.54
N VAL A 594 -12.94 -12.67 -38.14
CA VAL A 594 -13.10 -11.41 -37.41
C VAL A 594 -14.59 -11.17 -37.18
N ALA A 595 -14.99 -10.89 -35.95
CA ALA A 595 -16.36 -10.54 -35.60
C ALA A 595 -16.82 -9.26 -36.33
N ALA A 596 -18.12 -9.08 -36.53
CA ALA A 596 -18.65 -7.85 -37.12
C ALA A 596 -18.46 -6.68 -36.15
N THR A 597 -17.71 -5.66 -36.56
CA THR A 597 -17.44 -4.45 -35.78
C THR A 597 -18.02 -3.20 -36.46
N THR A 598 -18.35 -2.17 -35.68
CA THR A 598 -18.72 -0.87 -36.26
C THR A 598 -17.50 -0.21 -36.95
N PRO A 599 -17.70 0.72 -37.91
CA PRO A 599 -16.59 1.40 -38.59
C PRO A 599 -15.69 2.23 -37.67
N ASP A 600 -16.22 2.66 -36.53
CA ASP A 600 -15.58 3.44 -35.47
C ASP A 600 -15.19 2.60 -34.24
N ALA A 601 -15.16 1.26 -34.40
CA ALA A 601 -14.91 0.38 -33.28
C ALA A 601 -13.51 0.60 -32.68
N VAL A 602 -13.46 0.71 -31.35
CA VAL A 602 -12.21 0.94 -30.61
C VAL A 602 -11.77 -0.34 -29.89
N SER A 603 -10.45 -0.56 -29.84
CA SER A 603 -9.88 -1.69 -29.11
C SER A 603 -8.76 -1.22 -28.21
N PHE A 604 -8.81 -1.58 -26.93
CA PHE A 604 -7.79 -1.25 -25.95
C PHE A 604 -7.19 -2.54 -25.37
N ASP A 605 -5.90 -2.51 -25.12
CA ASP A 605 -5.21 -3.59 -24.43
C ASP A 605 -4.51 -3.01 -23.20
N HIS A 606 -5.09 -3.28 -22.04
CA HIS A 606 -4.58 -2.84 -20.75
C HIS A 606 -3.61 -3.85 -20.14
N ARG A 607 -3.34 -4.97 -20.83
CA ARG A 607 -2.38 -5.99 -20.36
C ARG A 607 -0.96 -5.43 -20.40
N ARG A 608 -0.19 -5.67 -19.34
CA ARG A 608 1.12 -5.02 -19.14
C ARG A 608 2.24 -5.50 -20.07
N VAL A 609 2.10 -6.70 -20.66
CA VAL A 609 3.21 -7.39 -21.34
C VAL A 609 2.96 -7.64 -22.84
N ALA A 610 1.69 -7.80 -23.26
CA ALA A 610 1.34 -8.12 -24.65
C ALA A 610 0.28 -7.17 -25.22
N SER A 611 0.45 -5.87 -24.95
CA SER A 611 -0.47 -4.82 -25.39
C SER A 611 -0.36 -4.54 -26.88
N PHE A 612 -1.48 -4.56 -27.61
CA PHE A 612 -1.55 -3.91 -28.92
C PHE A 612 -1.89 -2.42 -28.78
N ALA A 613 -1.47 -1.60 -29.75
CA ALA A 613 -1.79 -0.17 -29.71
C ALA A 613 -3.31 0.07 -29.89
N PRO A 614 -3.87 1.16 -29.33
CA PRO A 614 -5.30 1.45 -29.46
C PRO A 614 -5.79 1.36 -30.90
N GLY A 615 -6.90 0.65 -31.12
CA GLY A 615 -7.50 0.41 -32.44
C GLY A 615 -6.88 -0.73 -33.27
N GLN A 616 -5.79 -1.35 -32.80
CA GLN A 616 -5.10 -2.43 -33.53
C GLN A 616 -5.54 -3.85 -33.13
N GLY A 617 -6.62 -4.00 -32.35
CA GLY A 617 -7.06 -5.30 -31.83
C GLY A 617 -7.31 -6.35 -32.92
N VAL A 618 -7.95 -5.96 -34.04
CA VAL A 618 -8.20 -6.87 -35.17
C VAL A 618 -6.91 -7.31 -35.86
N ASP A 619 -5.94 -6.40 -36.00
CA ASP A 619 -4.65 -6.70 -36.63
C ASP A 619 -3.80 -7.60 -35.74
N TYR A 620 -3.85 -7.40 -34.42
CA TYR A 620 -3.23 -8.29 -33.43
C TYR A 620 -3.81 -9.71 -33.50
N LEU A 621 -5.13 -9.86 -33.59
CA LEU A 621 -5.77 -11.17 -33.75
C LEU A 621 -5.35 -11.87 -35.04
N ARG A 622 -5.29 -11.14 -36.16
CA ARG A 622 -4.82 -11.68 -37.45
C ARG A 622 -3.36 -12.10 -37.40
N ALA A 623 -2.49 -11.31 -36.78
CA ALA A 623 -1.08 -11.65 -36.61
C ALA A 623 -0.90 -12.94 -35.79
N GLY A 624 -1.73 -13.15 -34.76
CA GLY A 624 -1.75 -14.42 -34.00
C GLY A 624 -2.13 -15.63 -34.87
N TRP A 625 -3.14 -15.49 -35.74
CA TRP A 625 -3.52 -16.55 -36.68
C TRP A 625 -2.48 -16.82 -37.77
N ASP A 626 -1.82 -15.78 -38.28
CA ASP A 626 -0.76 -15.90 -39.30
C ASP A 626 0.48 -16.62 -38.76
N LEU A 627 0.71 -16.60 -37.44
CA LEU A 627 1.73 -17.37 -36.74
C LEU A 627 1.30 -18.83 -36.43
N ASP A 628 0.16 -19.26 -36.99
CA ASP A 628 -0.49 -20.57 -36.80
C ASP A 628 -0.71 -20.95 -35.33
N GLN A 629 -0.89 -19.96 -34.45
CA GLN A 629 -1.31 -20.19 -33.08
C GLN A 629 -2.72 -20.77 -33.09
N THR A 630 -2.91 -21.92 -32.45
CA THR A 630 -4.23 -22.57 -32.32
C THR A 630 -4.89 -22.14 -31.03
N LEU A 631 -5.25 -20.86 -30.91
CA LEU A 631 -5.87 -20.34 -29.68
C LEU A 631 -7.41 -20.46 -29.76
N ASN A 632 -7.98 -21.41 -29.03
CA ASN A 632 -9.43 -21.54 -28.88
C ASN A 632 -9.86 -20.89 -27.57
N LEU A 633 -10.64 -19.82 -27.67
CA LEU A 633 -11.13 -19.02 -26.55
C LEU A 633 -12.51 -19.51 -26.08
N TYR A 634 -12.72 -19.49 -24.77
CA TYR A 634 -14.02 -19.75 -24.18
C TYR A 634 -14.23 -18.82 -22.97
N ILE A 635 -15.48 -18.45 -22.73
CA ILE A 635 -15.83 -17.59 -21.60
C ILE A 635 -15.91 -18.48 -20.34
N GLU A 636 -15.05 -18.24 -19.37
CA GLU A 636 -15.07 -18.94 -18.07
C GLU A 636 -16.20 -18.39 -17.20
N THR A 637 -16.25 -17.08 -16.98
CA THR A 637 -17.26 -16.45 -16.11
C THR A 637 -17.77 -15.15 -16.70
N ALA A 638 -19.09 -15.02 -16.78
CA ALA A 638 -19.74 -13.75 -17.08
C ALA A 638 -19.98 -12.99 -15.75
N HIS A 639 -19.21 -11.94 -15.52
CA HIS A 639 -19.27 -11.18 -14.26
C HIS A 639 -20.39 -10.15 -14.25
N ARG A 640 -20.59 -9.46 -15.38
CA ARG A 640 -21.63 -8.43 -15.52
C ARG A 640 -22.13 -8.36 -16.96
N LEU A 641 -23.44 -8.19 -17.12
CA LEU A 641 -24.12 -8.10 -18.42
C LEU A 641 -25.25 -7.08 -18.33
N ASN A 642 -25.36 -6.20 -19.33
CA ASN A 642 -26.48 -5.29 -19.51
C ASN A 642 -26.76 -5.05 -21.02
N ASN A 643 -27.57 -4.04 -21.36
CA ASN A 643 -27.87 -3.70 -22.75
C ASN A 643 -26.68 -3.09 -23.52
N LEU A 644 -25.70 -2.53 -22.81
CA LEU A 644 -24.50 -1.93 -23.41
C LEU A 644 -23.47 -3.01 -23.78
N GLY A 645 -23.31 -4.04 -22.95
CA GLY A 645 -22.26 -5.04 -23.14
C GLY A 645 -22.08 -6.00 -21.97
N ALA A 646 -20.91 -6.64 -21.89
CA ALA A 646 -20.55 -7.53 -20.79
C ALA A 646 -19.08 -7.42 -20.39
N VAL A 647 -18.81 -7.74 -19.11
CA VAL A 647 -17.48 -8.02 -18.56
C VAL A 647 -17.41 -9.51 -18.25
N PHE A 648 -16.39 -10.19 -18.77
CA PHE A 648 -16.22 -11.61 -18.61
C PHE A 648 -14.76 -12.03 -18.55
N THR A 649 -14.47 -13.06 -17.76
CA THR A 649 -13.18 -13.77 -17.81
C THR A 649 -13.25 -14.82 -18.91
N TRP A 650 -12.19 -14.92 -19.69
CA TRP A 650 -12.03 -15.94 -20.72
C TRP A 650 -10.74 -16.71 -20.50
N ALA A 651 -10.75 -17.97 -20.91
CA ALA A 651 -9.56 -18.79 -21.02
C ALA A 651 -9.40 -19.29 -22.45
N GLY A 652 -8.17 -19.53 -22.84
CA GLY A 652 -7.80 -19.99 -24.16
C GLY A 652 -6.77 -21.10 -24.07
N TYR A 653 -6.99 -22.19 -24.81
CA TYR A 653 -5.99 -23.25 -24.98
C TYR A 653 -5.41 -23.19 -26.37
N GLY A 654 -4.10 -23.39 -26.48
CA GLY A 654 -3.46 -23.43 -27.77
C GLY A 654 -2.03 -23.93 -27.79
N ALA A 655 -1.65 -24.45 -28.95
CA ALA A 655 -0.30 -24.87 -29.27
C ALA A 655 0.39 -23.78 -30.07
N SER A 656 1.64 -23.44 -29.70
CA SER A 656 2.52 -22.66 -30.57
C SER A 656 2.98 -23.50 -31.77
N HIS A 657 3.52 -22.83 -32.79
CA HIS A 657 4.13 -23.48 -33.95
C HIS A 657 5.26 -24.49 -33.60
N GLU A 658 5.89 -24.35 -32.42
CA GLU A 658 6.96 -25.22 -31.93
C GLU A 658 6.45 -26.36 -31.01
N GLY A 659 5.13 -26.52 -30.86
CA GLY A 659 4.53 -27.58 -30.05
C GLY A 659 4.40 -27.26 -28.55
N PHE A 660 4.63 -26.01 -28.14
CA PHE A 660 4.40 -25.54 -26.78
C PHE A 660 2.89 -25.40 -26.52
N GLN A 661 2.35 -26.16 -25.57
CA GLN A 661 0.97 -26.05 -25.12
C GLN A 661 0.90 -25.04 -23.96
N ALA A 662 0.07 -24.02 -24.11
CA ALA A 662 -0.20 -23.07 -23.02
C ALA A 662 -1.68 -22.80 -22.86
N GLU A 663 -2.02 -22.39 -21.64
CA GLU A 663 -3.31 -21.82 -21.30
C GLU A 663 -3.11 -20.30 -21.14
N TRP A 664 -3.99 -19.53 -21.77
CA TRP A 664 -4.08 -18.08 -21.63
C TRP A 664 -5.36 -17.73 -20.88
N ARG A 665 -5.29 -16.74 -19.99
CA ARG A 665 -6.45 -16.21 -19.29
C ARG A 665 -6.41 -14.69 -19.32
N GLY A 666 -7.58 -14.07 -19.31
CA GLY A 666 -7.71 -12.62 -19.24
C GLY A 666 -9.15 -12.20 -18.97
N VAL A 667 -9.32 -10.91 -18.69
CA VAL A 667 -10.64 -10.29 -18.56
C VAL A 667 -10.92 -9.48 -19.82
N ASN A 668 -12.11 -9.60 -20.37
CA ASN A 668 -12.56 -8.81 -21.51
C ASN A 668 -13.79 -7.99 -21.11
N LEU A 669 -13.78 -6.73 -21.53
CA LEU A 669 -14.94 -5.85 -21.55
C LEU A 669 -15.31 -5.63 -23.02
N MET A 670 -16.52 -6.02 -23.40
CA MET A 670 -17.03 -5.79 -24.76
C MET A 670 -18.35 -5.04 -24.70
N THR A 671 -18.48 -3.98 -25.51
CA THR A 671 -19.75 -3.29 -25.73
C THR A 671 -20.26 -3.54 -27.15
N VAL A 672 -21.56 -3.35 -27.32
CA VAL A 672 -22.28 -3.67 -28.56
C VAL A 672 -23.14 -2.50 -29.01
N ASP A 673 -23.13 -2.24 -30.32
CA ASP A 673 -24.10 -1.39 -30.99
C ASP A 673 -24.86 -2.19 -32.04
N GLY A 674 -26.16 -2.37 -31.84
CA GLY A 674 -26.99 -3.25 -32.67
C GLY A 674 -26.51 -4.70 -32.65
N GLU A 675 -26.11 -5.22 -33.81
CA GLU A 675 -25.58 -6.59 -34.01
C GLU A 675 -24.04 -6.62 -34.13
N MET A 676 -23.35 -5.51 -33.81
CA MET A 676 -21.91 -5.35 -33.99
C MET A 676 -21.22 -5.00 -32.67
N VAL A 677 -19.94 -5.36 -32.56
CA VAL A 677 -19.07 -4.91 -31.45
C VAL A 677 -18.55 -3.51 -31.79
N ASP A 678 -18.76 -2.55 -30.91
CA ASP A 678 -18.26 -1.17 -31.06
C ASP A 678 -17.03 -0.90 -30.18
N ARG A 679 -16.81 -1.70 -29.12
CA ARG A 679 -15.60 -1.58 -28.29
C ARG A 679 -15.22 -2.89 -27.62
N SER A 680 -13.91 -3.11 -27.56
CA SER A 680 -13.30 -4.26 -26.88
C SER A 680 -12.11 -3.80 -26.06
N GLU A 681 -12.08 -4.13 -24.78
CA GLU A 681 -10.95 -3.85 -23.90
C GLU A 681 -10.47 -5.14 -23.23
N VAL A 682 -9.18 -5.44 -23.33
CA VAL A 682 -8.56 -6.62 -22.73
C VAL A 682 -7.75 -6.21 -21.51
N PHE A 683 -7.95 -6.90 -20.39
CA PHE A 683 -7.26 -6.68 -19.13
C PHE A 683 -6.53 -7.95 -18.68
N ASP A 684 -5.49 -7.80 -17.85
CA ASP A 684 -4.87 -8.93 -17.17
C ASP A 684 -5.88 -9.55 -16.18
N GLU A 685 -5.75 -10.86 -15.89
CA GLU A 685 -6.70 -11.60 -15.04
C GLU A 685 -6.86 -10.99 -13.64
N ALA A 686 -5.78 -10.41 -13.10
CA ALA A 686 -5.76 -9.75 -11.79
C ALA A 686 -6.59 -8.46 -11.76
N ASP A 687 -6.82 -7.83 -12.91
CA ASP A 687 -7.43 -6.50 -13.03
C ASP A 687 -8.95 -6.55 -13.28
N LEU A 688 -9.63 -7.61 -12.79
CA LEU A 688 -11.08 -7.76 -12.90
C LEU A 688 -11.85 -6.57 -12.29
N ASP A 689 -11.44 -6.08 -11.13
CA ASP A 689 -12.10 -4.96 -10.46
C ASP A 689 -11.97 -3.66 -11.26
N ALA A 690 -10.82 -3.47 -11.94
CA ALA A 690 -10.62 -2.34 -12.85
C ALA A 690 -11.53 -2.46 -14.07
N ALA A 691 -11.63 -3.64 -14.69
CA ALA A 691 -12.54 -3.89 -15.80
C ALA A 691 -14.02 -3.67 -15.40
N LEU A 692 -14.42 -4.09 -14.19
CA LEU A 692 -15.77 -3.87 -13.67
C LEU A 692 -16.05 -2.39 -13.39
N ALA A 693 -15.08 -1.66 -12.82
CA ALA A 693 -15.17 -0.22 -12.58
C ALA A 693 -15.27 0.56 -13.90
N GLN A 694 -14.45 0.22 -14.88
CA GLN A 694 -14.49 0.79 -16.22
C GLN A 694 -15.82 0.51 -16.91
N PHE A 695 -16.33 -0.72 -16.83
CA PHE A 695 -17.64 -1.05 -17.37
C PHE A 695 -18.78 -0.31 -16.65
N ASP A 696 -18.66 -0.08 -15.33
CA ASP A 696 -19.60 0.77 -14.60
C ASP A 696 -19.53 2.23 -15.04
N GLN A 697 -18.33 2.74 -15.34
CA GLN A 697 -18.15 4.09 -15.88
C GLN A 697 -18.79 4.22 -17.27
N LEU A 698 -18.56 3.24 -18.16
CA LEU A 698 -19.17 3.19 -19.49
C LEU A 698 -20.69 2.96 -19.44
N SER A 699 -21.16 2.15 -18.49
CA SER A 699 -22.59 1.84 -18.29
C SER A 699 -23.34 2.96 -17.59
N ARG A 700 -22.65 3.79 -16.81
CA ARG A 700 -23.19 5.05 -16.31
C ARG A 700 -23.32 5.98 -17.51
N ARG A 701 -24.55 6.28 -17.88
CA ARG A 701 -24.84 7.47 -18.67
C ARG A 701 -24.19 8.63 -17.92
N ALA A 702 -23.11 9.19 -18.47
CA ALA A 702 -22.38 10.29 -17.84
C ALA A 702 -23.39 11.31 -17.31
N PRO A 703 -23.32 11.72 -16.03
CA PRO A 703 -24.17 12.78 -15.51
C PRO A 703 -23.95 13.99 -16.42
N ARG A 704 -24.92 14.26 -17.29
CA ARG A 704 -24.80 15.42 -18.17
C ARG A 704 -24.81 16.63 -17.26
N PRO A 705 -23.97 17.65 -17.50
CA PRO A 705 -24.07 18.89 -16.77
C PRO A 705 -25.47 19.46 -17.01
N GLU A 706 -26.31 19.39 -15.98
CA GLU A 706 -27.70 19.84 -16.00
C GLU A 706 -27.84 21.03 -15.06
N ASN A 707 -28.55 22.07 -15.52
CA ASN A 707 -28.90 23.24 -14.74
C ASN A 707 -30.28 23.75 -15.18
N ALA A 708 -30.83 24.75 -14.50
CA ALA A 708 -32.13 25.29 -14.86
C ALA A 708 -32.24 25.72 -16.35
N ALA A 709 -31.16 26.26 -16.92
CA ALA A 709 -31.11 26.63 -18.34
C ALA A 709 -31.16 25.43 -19.30
N SER A 710 -30.49 24.32 -18.99
CA SER A 710 -30.55 23.10 -19.82
C SER A 710 -31.95 22.49 -19.81
N HIS A 711 -32.61 22.46 -18.65
CA HIS A 711 -34.00 22.00 -18.54
C HIS A 711 -34.97 22.91 -19.30
N ALA A 712 -34.81 24.24 -19.21
CA ALA A 712 -35.60 25.18 -19.99
C ALA A 712 -35.42 24.94 -21.50
N TYR A 713 -34.19 24.69 -21.96
CA TYR A 713 -33.94 24.42 -23.37
C TYR A 713 -34.50 23.06 -23.84
N ASP A 714 -34.48 22.03 -22.99
CA ASP A 714 -35.09 20.74 -23.32
C ASP A 714 -36.63 20.82 -23.39
N ARG A 715 -37.26 21.58 -22.48
CA ARG A 715 -38.71 21.91 -22.58
C ARG A 715 -39.00 22.64 -23.90
N PHE A 716 -38.18 23.61 -24.27
CA PHE A 716 -38.32 24.37 -25.53
C PHE A 716 -38.29 23.44 -26.75
N ARG A 717 -37.35 22.49 -26.79
CA ARG A 717 -37.23 21.49 -27.87
C ARG A 717 -38.39 20.48 -27.87
N THR A 718 -38.84 20.07 -26.70
CA THR A 718 -40.01 19.19 -26.56
C THR A 718 -41.28 19.85 -27.11
N TYR A 719 -41.52 21.12 -26.79
CA TYR A 719 -42.64 21.88 -27.35
C TYR A 719 -42.51 22.10 -28.87
N PHE A 720 -41.29 22.31 -29.38
CA PHE A 720 -41.04 22.37 -30.82
C PHE A 720 -41.41 21.06 -31.54
N ALA A 721 -40.99 19.92 -31.00
CA ALA A 721 -41.31 18.61 -31.56
C ALA A 721 -42.82 18.31 -31.53
N ALA A 722 -43.50 18.70 -30.44
CA ALA A 722 -44.95 18.58 -30.29
C ALA A 722 -45.76 19.62 -31.09
N ARG A 723 -45.09 20.61 -31.71
CA ARG A 723 -45.71 21.78 -32.37
C ARG A 723 -46.59 22.63 -31.45
N ASP A 724 -46.31 22.62 -30.15
CA ASP A 724 -47.02 23.44 -29.16
C ASP A 724 -46.42 24.85 -29.10
N TRP A 725 -46.80 25.67 -30.09
CA TRP A 725 -46.31 27.05 -30.21
C TRP A 725 -46.73 27.94 -29.03
N ALA A 726 -47.83 27.63 -28.35
CA ALA A 726 -48.32 28.41 -27.23
C ALA A 726 -47.48 28.15 -25.96
N ALA A 727 -47.20 26.88 -25.64
CA ALA A 727 -46.31 26.53 -24.53
C ALA A 727 -44.89 27.04 -24.77
N MET A 728 -44.41 26.97 -26.02
CA MET A 728 -43.12 27.51 -26.44
C MET A 728 -43.03 29.02 -26.26
N ALA A 729 -44.12 29.75 -26.54
CA ALA A 729 -44.20 31.19 -26.33
C ALA A 729 -44.18 31.57 -24.83
N GLU A 730 -44.80 30.79 -23.95
CA GLU A 730 -44.76 31.04 -22.50
C GLU A 730 -43.38 30.83 -21.86
N LEU A 731 -42.54 30.02 -22.50
CA LEU A 731 -41.17 29.73 -22.07
C LEU A 731 -40.15 30.79 -22.53
N LEU A 732 -40.52 31.63 -23.50
CA LEU A 732 -39.72 32.74 -24.00
C LEU A 732 -40.09 34.05 -23.30
N THR A 733 -39.08 34.86 -22.99
CA THR A 733 -39.32 36.22 -22.50
C THR A 733 -39.84 37.13 -23.62
N PRO A 734 -40.65 38.17 -23.34
CA PRO A 734 -41.14 39.11 -24.37
C PRO A 734 -40.00 39.76 -25.17
N ASP A 735 -38.86 39.96 -24.52
CA ASP A 735 -37.64 40.57 -25.02
C ASP A 735 -36.58 39.57 -25.48
N THR A 736 -36.95 38.31 -25.74
CA THR A 736 -36.01 37.27 -26.18
C THR A 736 -35.18 37.74 -27.37
N SER A 737 -33.85 37.61 -27.28
CA SER A 737 -32.93 37.88 -28.39
C SER A 737 -32.37 36.59 -28.98
N VAL A 738 -32.38 36.49 -30.30
CA VAL A 738 -31.73 35.40 -31.02
C VAL A 738 -30.68 35.98 -31.95
N ASP A 739 -29.45 35.54 -31.76
CA ASP A 739 -28.29 35.90 -32.58
C ASP A 739 -27.75 34.63 -33.25
N ASP A 740 -27.38 34.74 -34.53
CA ASP A 740 -26.92 33.61 -35.32
C ASP A 740 -25.63 34.00 -36.03
N HIS A 741 -24.50 33.65 -35.42
CA HIS A 741 -23.16 33.97 -35.89
C HIS A 741 -22.64 32.99 -36.96
N ARG A 742 -23.43 32.00 -37.37
CA ARG A 742 -22.99 30.98 -38.34
C ARG A 742 -22.66 31.59 -39.70
N ARG A 743 -21.55 31.17 -40.30
CA ARG A 743 -20.98 31.73 -41.55
C ARG A 743 -21.94 31.79 -42.73
N VAL A 744 -22.86 30.82 -42.85
CA VAL A 744 -23.79 30.69 -43.99
C VAL A 744 -25.11 31.44 -43.77
N VAL A 745 -25.52 31.66 -42.52
CA VAL A 745 -26.83 32.26 -42.19
C VAL A 745 -26.68 33.72 -41.76
N ASN A 746 -25.62 34.04 -41.00
CA ASN A 746 -25.26 35.35 -40.43
C ASN A 746 -26.39 36.40 -40.52
N ALA A 747 -27.36 36.27 -39.62
CA ALA A 747 -28.56 37.08 -39.62
C ALA A 747 -28.50 38.15 -38.53
N GLU A 748 -29.01 39.36 -38.81
CA GLU A 748 -29.13 40.42 -37.81
C GLU A 748 -29.87 39.95 -36.54
N ILE A 749 -29.44 40.42 -35.36
CA ILE A 749 -30.02 40.10 -34.05
C ILE A 749 -31.54 40.26 -34.10
N ARG A 750 -32.26 39.15 -33.95
CA ARG A 750 -33.72 39.12 -33.93
C ARG A 750 -34.18 39.32 -32.49
N ARG A 751 -35.11 40.23 -32.28
CA ARG A 751 -35.67 40.54 -30.95
C ARG A 751 -37.17 40.35 -30.92
N GLY A 752 -37.64 39.66 -29.90
CA GLY A 752 -39.05 39.48 -29.61
C GLY A 752 -39.49 38.03 -29.73
N ARG A 753 -40.27 37.59 -28.75
CA ARG A 753 -40.86 36.25 -28.68
C ARG A 753 -41.57 35.82 -29.97
N ASP A 754 -42.44 36.67 -30.49
CA ASP A 754 -43.30 36.31 -31.62
C ASP A 754 -42.49 36.12 -32.91
N VAL A 755 -41.38 36.86 -33.05
CA VAL A 755 -40.41 36.69 -34.16
C VAL A 755 -39.75 35.31 -34.09
N GLU A 756 -39.43 34.86 -32.88
CA GLU A 756 -38.77 33.58 -32.70
C GLU A 756 -39.73 32.39 -32.85
N ILE A 757 -40.99 32.52 -32.44
CA ILE A 757 -42.01 31.51 -32.75
C ILE A 757 -42.22 31.38 -34.26
N ALA A 758 -42.26 32.50 -34.99
CA ALA A 758 -42.35 32.46 -36.45
C ALA A 758 -41.12 31.80 -37.11
N ASN A 759 -39.91 32.02 -36.56
CA ASN A 759 -38.69 31.35 -37.00
C ASN A 759 -38.78 29.83 -36.80
N MET A 760 -39.27 29.38 -35.64
CA MET A 760 -39.46 27.96 -35.36
C MET A 760 -40.55 27.32 -36.23
N GLN A 761 -41.63 28.05 -36.54
CA GLN A 761 -42.62 27.62 -37.53
C GLN A 761 -42.00 27.47 -38.92
N ALA A 762 -41.09 28.36 -39.33
CA ALA A 762 -40.38 28.21 -40.60
C ALA A 762 -39.51 26.94 -40.64
N PHE A 763 -38.82 26.58 -39.54
CA PHE A 763 -38.11 25.30 -39.45
C PHE A 763 -39.06 24.09 -39.53
N ALA A 764 -40.25 24.20 -38.94
CA ALA A 764 -41.28 23.17 -39.04
C ALA A 764 -41.76 22.97 -40.49
N ASP A 765 -41.99 24.07 -41.20
CA ASP A 765 -42.51 24.09 -42.56
C ASP A 765 -41.54 23.49 -43.59
N ILE A 766 -40.23 23.63 -43.36
CA ILE A 766 -39.21 22.97 -44.20
C ILE A 766 -39.00 21.49 -43.85
N GLY A 767 -39.76 20.94 -42.90
CA GLY A 767 -39.76 19.50 -42.60
C GLY A 767 -38.83 19.06 -41.46
N ALA A 768 -38.30 19.98 -40.65
CA ALA A 768 -37.57 19.61 -39.44
C ALA A 768 -38.52 18.94 -38.44
N LYS A 769 -38.30 17.65 -38.16
CA LYS A 769 -39.15 16.84 -37.26
C LYS A 769 -38.41 16.42 -36.00
N THR A 770 -37.13 16.09 -36.11
CA THR A 770 -36.32 15.60 -35.00
C THR A 770 -35.32 16.67 -34.60
N SER A 771 -35.29 17.02 -33.31
CA SER A 771 -34.26 17.87 -32.72
C SER A 771 -33.63 17.10 -31.58
N THR A 772 -32.31 16.94 -31.59
CA THR A 772 -31.50 16.43 -30.48
C THR A 772 -30.57 17.53 -29.98
N ALA A 773 -30.29 17.58 -28.68
CA ALA A 773 -29.26 18.46 -28.14
C ALA A 773 -28.46 17.75 -27.06
N THR A 774 -27.16 17.96 -27.09
CA THR A 774 -26.20 17.48 -26.09
C THR A 774 -25.65 18.69 -25.36
N VAL A 775 -25.79 18.72 -24.03
CA VAL A 775 -25.17 19.78 -23.23
C VAL A 775 -23.66 19.58 -23.24
N LEU A 776 -22.92 20.64 -23.55
CA LEU A 776 -21.46 20.65 -23.56
C LEU A 776 -20.88 21.35 -22.33
N ALA A 777 -21.48 22.45 -21.90
CA ALA A 777 -21.00 23.19 -20.74
C ALA A 777 -22.11 23.99 -20.06
N THR A 778 -21.95 24.25 -18.76
CA THR A 778 -22.85 25.08 -17.93
C THR A 778 -22.06 26.15 -17.18
N ARG A 779 -22.71 27.28 -16.90
CA ARG A 779 -22.22 28.31 -15.98
C ARG A 779 -23.33 28.71 -15.03
N GLY A 780 -23.18 28.36 -13.76
CA GLY A 780 -24.22 28.52 -12.75
C GLY A 780 -25.57 27.94 -13.20
N GLU A 781 -26.67 28.59 -12.83
CA GLU A 781 -28.03 28.08 -13.12
C GLU A 781 -28.59 28.60 -14.44
N ARG A 782 -28.08 29.74 -14.94
CA ARG A 782 -28.75 30.51 -16.00
C ARG A 782 -28.20 30.31 -17.40
N LEU A 783 -27.04 29.67 -17.54
CA LEU A 783 -26.32 29.60 -18.81
C LEU A 783 -25.95 28.16 -19.16
N VAL A 784 -26.21 27.78 -20.41
CA VAL A 784 -25.87 26.47 -20.96
C VAL A 784 -25.39 26.60 -22.40
N LEU A 785 -24.36 25.84 -22.75
CA LEU A 785 -23.90 25.62 -24.12
C LEU A 785 -24.29 24.21 -24.55
N CYS A 786 -25.00 24.09 -25.67
CA CYS A 786 -25.46 22.82 -26.22
C CYS A 786 -25.03 22.65 -27.68
N ARG A 787 -24.65 21.43 -28.09
CA ARG A 787 -24.62 21.03 -29.49
C ARG A 787 -26.00 20.55 -29.90
N SER A 788 -26.68 21.30 -30.76
CA SER A 788 -28.03 20.99 -31.24
C SER A 788 -27.97 20.46 -32.68
N CYS A 789 -28.63 19.33 -32.92
CA CYS A 789 -28.82 18.74 -34.25
C CYS A 789 -30.31 18.73 -34.60
N ILE A 790 -30.65 19.21 -35.79
CA ILE A 790 -32.01 19.23 -36.33
C ILE A 790 -32.03 18.47 -37.65
N SER A 791 -32.94 17.51 -37.80
CA SER A 791 -33.05 16.69 -39.01
C SER A 791 -34.49 16.47 -39.49
N SER A 792 -34.62 16.15 -40.78
CA SER A 792 -35.85 15.63 -41.39
C SER A 792 -35.75 14.10 -41.56
N GLU A 793 -36.52 13.31 -40.81
CA GLU A 793 -36.62 11.86 -41.04
C GLU A 793 -37.47 11.56 -42.28
N ASP A 794 -36.76 11.27 -43.38
CA ASP A 794 -37.17 10.34 -44.45
C ASP A 794 -35.89 9.87 -45.17
N HIS A 795 -35.18 8.89 -44.59
CA HIS A 795 -33.94 8.30 -45.14
C HIS A 795 -34.15 7.53 -46.46
N GLN A 796 -35.36 7.55 -47.03
CA GLN A 796 -35.71 6.85 -48.27
C GLN A 796 -36.13 7.75 -49.44
N GLN A 797 -36.15 9.08 -49.27
CA GLN A 797 -36.23 10.00 -50.41
C GLN A 797 -35.01 10.91 -50.43
N SER A 798 -34.35 10.97 -51.59
CA SER A 798 -33.17 11.80 -51.84
C SER A 798 -33.54 13.28 -51.65
N GLY A 799 -33.23 13.85 -50.48
CA GLY A 799 -33.59 15.23 -50.10
C GLY A 799 -33.57 15.60 -48.60
N GLY A 800 -33.25 14.68 -47.68
CA GLY A 800 -33.18 15.00 -46.24
C GLY A 800 -32.01 15.93 -45.87
N PHE A 801 -32.22 16.83 -44.91
CA PHE A 801 -31.18 17.75 -44.41
C PHE A 801 -30.93 17.56 -42.91
N ARG A 802 -29.67 17.79 -42.50
CA ARG A 802 -29.19 17.79 -41.10
C ARG A 802 -28.50 19.12 -40.85
N ILE A 803 -28.93 19.85 -39.82
CA ILE A 803 -28.33 21.11 -39.39
C ILE A 803 -27.76 20.90 -38.00
N GLU A 804 -26.47 21.12 -37.85
CA GLU A 804 -25.78 21.13 -36.56
C GLU A 804 -25.33 22.54 -36.22
N MET A 805 -25.41 22.89 -34.94
CA MET A 805 -24.99 24.19 -34.41
C MET A 805 -24.70 24.11 -32.91
N LEU A 806 -23.79 24.96 -32.44
CA LEU A 806 -23.60 25.23 -31.02
C LEU A 806 -24.56 26.33 -30.60
N ILE A 807 -25.25 26.17 -29.49
CA ILE A 807 -26.22 27.16 -28.98
C ILE A 807 -25.89 27.48 -27.52
N VAL A 808 -25.59 28.74 -27.25
CA VAL A 808 -25.57 29.31 -25.89
C VAL A 808 -26.99 29.77 -25.57
N VAL A 809 -27.57 29.25 -24.49
CA VAL A 809 -28.89 29.63 -23.99
C VAL A 809 -28.74 30.35 -22.65
N GLU A 810 -29.33 31.53 -22.55
CA GLU A 810 -29.43 32.29 -21.31
C GLU A 810 -30.88 32.32 -20.83
N THR A 811 -31.08 32.07 -19.55
CA THR A 811 -32.39 32.15 -18.89
C THR A 811 -32.40 33.22 -17.80
N ARG A 812 -33.59 33.73 -17.49
CA ARG A 812 -33.83 34.53 -16.30
C ARG A 812 -33.97 33.64 -15.06
N ALA A 813 -34.03 34.28 -13.89
CA ALA A 813 -34.28 33.60 -12.61
C ALA A 813 -35.62 32.83 -12.56
N ASP A 814 -36.58 33.14 -13.44
CA ASP A 814 -37.86 32.45 -13.58
C ASP A 814 -37.84 31.33 -14.65
N GLU A 815 -36.64 30.87 -15.04
CA GLU A 815 -36.39 29.81 -16.03
C GLU A 815 -36.92 30.09 -17.45
N ARG A 816 -37.28 31.34 -17.75
CA ARG A 816 -37.68 31.75 -19.10
C ARG A 816 -36.46 32.13 -19.92
N ILE A 817 -36.44 31.70 -21.19
CA ILE A 817 -35.33 31.93 -22.10
C ILE A 817 -35.27 33.42 -22.47
N LEU A 818 -34.13 34.04 -22.19
CA LEU A 818 -33.81 35.44 -22.47
C LEU A 818 -33.02 35.58 -23.77
N ALA A 819 -32.03 34.71 -23.99
CA ALA A 819 -31.21 34.77 -25.20
C ALA A 819 -30.87 33.38 -25.73
N ARG A 820 -30.73 33.29 -27.05
CA ARG A 820 -30.10 32.16 -27.73
C ARG A 820 -29.11 32.66 -28.77
N VAL A 821 -27.88 32.18 -28.70
CA VAL A 821 -26.82 32.56 -29.63
C VAL A 821 -26.29 31.31 -30.31
N ALA A 822 -26.36 31.27 -31.65
CA ALA A 822 -25.92 30.13 -32.44
C ALA A 822 -24.54 30.38 -33.08
N TYR A 823 -23.67 29.38 -33.00
CA TYR A 823 -22.35 29.32 -33.63
C TYR A 823 -22.23 28.08 -34.52
N ASP A 824 -21.25 28.09 -35.43
CA ASP A 824 -20.93 26.90 -36.22
C ASP A 824 -20.37 25.78 -35.31
N PRO A 825 -20.58 24.49 -35.64
CA PRO A 825 -20.07 23.36 -34.84
C PRO A 825 -18.57 23.40 -34.56
N ASP A 826 -17.79 24.01 -35.45
CA ASP A 826 -16.33 24.10 -35.37
C ASP A 826 -15.84 25.31 -34.53
N ASP A 827 -16.73 26.25 -34.18
CA ASP A 827 -16.40 27.50 -33.46
C ASP A 827 -16.58 27.35 -31.93
N VAL A 828 -16.08 26.26 -31.34
CA VAL A 828 -16.26 25.92 -29.91
C VAL A 828 -15.70 27.00 -28.98
N ASP A 829 -14.49 27.50 -29.25
CA ASP A 829 -13.86 28.54 -28.41
C ASP A 829 -14.65 29.85 -28.38
N ALA A 830 -15.26 30.23 -29.50
CA ALA A 830 -16.10 31.43 -29.58
C ALA A 830 -17.39 31.27 -28.76
N ALA A 831 -18.01 30.08 -28.82
CA ALA A 831 -19.19 29.76 -28.04
C ALA A 831 -18.90 29.73 -26.52
N LEU A 832 -17.73 29.20 -26.12
CA LEU A 832 -17.26 29.21 -24.73
C LEU A 832 -16.95 30.63 -24.24
N ALA A 833 -16.29 31.45 -25.06
CA ALA A 833 -16.02 32.85 -24.72
C ALA A 833 -17.31 33.66 -24.50
N GLU A 834 -18.33 33.42 -25.33
CA GLU A 834 -19.66 34.03 -25.18
C GLU A 834 -20.37 33.54 -23.91
N LEU A 835 -20.26 32.25 -23.58
CA LEU A 835 -20.78 31.67 -22.35
C LEU A 835 -20.12 32.32 -21.11
N ASP A 836 -18.80 32.48 -21.11
CA ASP A 836 -18.03 33.07 -20.01
C ASP A 836 -18.28 34.57 -19.87
N ALA A 837 -18.42 35.30 -20.98
CA ALA A 837 -18.75 36.73 -20.98
C ALA A 837 -20.12 36.99 -20.35
N ARG A 838 -21.13 36.17 -20.67
CA ARG A 838 -22.44 36.25 -20.02
C ARG A 838 -22.39 35.88 -18.55
N TYR A 839 -21.59 34.88 -18.18
CA TYR A 839 -21.44 34.49 -16.79
C TYR A 839 -20.83 35.62 -15.95
N LEU A 840 -19.80 36.30 -16.47
CA LEU A 840 -19.19 37.49 -15.86
C LEU A 840 -20.17 38.65 -15.69
N ALA A 841 -21.04 38.89 -16.68
CA ALA A 841 -22.05 39.94 -16.61
C ALA A 841 -23.21 39.59 -15.66
N GLY A 842 -23.41 38.30 -15.38
CA GLY A 842 -24.50 37.75 -14.58
C GLY A 842 -24.04 37.22 -13.22
N GLU A 843 -24.11 35.89 -13.06
CA GLU A 843 -23.95 35.21 -11.76
C GLU A 843 -22.54 35.29 -11.19
N ALA A 844 -21.50 35.40 -12.02
CA ALA A 844 -20.12 35.54 -11.56
C ALA A 844 -19.71 36.99 -11.25
N ALA A 845 -20.58 37.98 -11.41
CA ALA A 845 -20.22 39.39 -11.30
C ALA A 845 -19.55 39.76 -9.95
N VAL A 846 -19.93 39.11 -8.85
CA VAL A 846 -19.35 39.31 -7.51
C VAL A 846 -17.92 38.78 -7.42
N HIS A 847 -17.59 37.75 -8.18
CA HIS A 847 -16.28 37.08 -8.23
C HIS A 847 -15.61 37.24 -9.60
N ALA A 848 -15.90 38.34 -10.30
CA ALA A 848 -15.50 38.56 -11.68
C ALA A 848 -13.98 38.44 -11.88
N ARG A 849 -13.19 38.96 -10.94
CA ARG A 849 -11.73 38.86 -10.97
C ARG A 849 -11.27 37.40 -11.01
N THR A 850 -11.73 36.58 -10.07
CA THR A 850 -11.36 35.17 -9.94
C THR A 850 -11.74 34.39 -11.19
N TRP A 851 -12.98 34.58 -11.68
CA TRP A 851 -13.43 33.91 -12.89
C TRP A 851 -12.65 34.35 -14.13
N SER A 852 -12.30 35.63 -14.27
CA SER A 852 -11.48 36.12 -15.38
C SER A 852 -10.09 35.47 -15.43
N VAL A 853 -9.45 35.22 -14.27
CA VAL A 853 -8.15 34.53 -14.22
C VAL A 853 -8.29 33.06 -14.64
N ILE A 854 -9.33 32.37 -14.16
CA ILE A 854 -9.58 30.96 -14.49
C ILE A 854 -9.92 30.80 -15.97
N ALA A 855 -10.93 31.52 -16.47
CA ALA A 855 -11.32 31.48 -17.88
C ALA A 855 -10.16 31.90 -18.81
N GLY A 856 -9.39 32.93 -18.40
CA GLY A 856 -8.19 33.37 -19.12
C GLY A 856 -7.11 32.30 -19.20
N SER A 857 -6.94 31.50 -18.16
CA SER A 857 -5.97 30.39 -18.12
C SER A 857 -6.37 29.27 -19.08
N TYR A 858 -7.63 28.85 -19.11
CA TYR A 858 -8.12 27.84 -20.07
C TYR A 858 -8.03 28.35 -21.51
N ALA A 859 -8.37 29.62 -21.75
CA ALA A 859 -8.21 30.22 -23.07
C ALA A 859 -6.74 30.31 -23.50
N ALA A 860 -5.80 30.52 -22.58
CA ALA A 860 -4.36 30.49 -22.85
C ALA A 860 -3.92 29.06 -23.23
N LEU A 861 -4.36 28.04 -22.50
CA LEU A 861 -4.07 26.64 -22.80
C LEU A 861 -4.52 26.25 -24.22
N ASN A 862 -5.74 26.64 -24.63
CA ASN A 862 -6.26 26.38 -25.98
C ASN A 862 -5.49 27.14 -27.08
N ARG A 863 -4.88 28.29 -26.76
CA ARG A 863 -3.96 29.01 -27.67
C ARG A 863 -2.53 28.48 -27.67
N ARG A 864 -2.26 27.41 -26.91
CA ARG A 864 -0.91 26.87 -26.67
C ARG A 864 0.02 27.89 -25.98
N GLU A 865 -0.53 28.67 -25.06
CA GLU A 865 0.17 29.62 -24.20
C GLU A 865 0.17 29.12 -22.74
N PRO A 866 1.19 29.44 -21.92
CA PRO A 866 1.22 29.02 -20.53
C PRO A 866 0.02 29.60 -19.74
N PRO A 867 -0.57 28.83 -18.81
CA PRO A 867 -1.68 29.29 -18.00
C PRO A 867 -1.26 30.42 -17.05
N LEU A 868 -2.21 31.24 -16.59
CA LEU A 868 -1.96 32.37 -15.70
C LEU A 868 -1.71 31.89 -14.26
N THR A 869 -0.57 31.24 -14.05
CA THR A 869 -0.14 30.63 -12.78
C THR A 869 1.05 31.40 -12.19
N LYS A 870 1.22 31.34 -10.87
CA LYS A 870 2.42 31.86 -10.22
C LYS A 870 3.62 30.92 -10.43
N PRO A 871 4.87 31.43 -10.39
CA PRO A 871 6.07 30.58 -10.44
C PRO A 871 6.15 29.55 -9.31
N ASP A 872 5.56 29.83 -8.15
CA ASP A 872 5.48 28.98 -6.96
C ASP A 872 4.12 28.28 -6.80
N CYS A 873 3.36 28.15 -7.90
CA CYS A 873 2.05 27.51 -7.89
C CYS A 873 2.14 26.06 -7.38
N VAL A 874 1.27 25.72 -6.43
CA VAL A 874 1.22 24.37 -5.86
C VAL A 874 0.32 23.47 -6.71
N TYR A 875 0.86 22.34 -7.16
CA TYR A 875 0.14 21.36 -7.96
C TYR A 875 -0.11 20.08 -7.14
N GLY A 876 -1.35 19.59 -7.16
CA GLY A 876 -1.73 18.30 -6.58
C GLY A 876 -2.48 17.45 -7.60
N ASP A 877 -2.13 16.17 -7.71
CA ASP A 877 -2.85 15.22 -8.56
C ASP A 877 -3.40 14.10 -7.68
N HIS A 878 -4.71 14.06 -7.54
CA HIS A 878 -5.44 13.09 -6.73
C HIS A 878 -6.12 12.01 -7.58
N ARG A 879 -5.87 11.98 -8.89
CA ARG A 879 -6.42 10.97 -9.80
C ARG A 879 -5.68 9.64 -9.66
N ARG A 880 -6.42 8.53 -9.80
CA ARG A 880 -5.87 7.18 -9.58
C ARG A 880 -4.97 6.66 -10.71
N GLU A 881 -5.20 7.11 -11.94
CA GLU A 881 -4.62 6.48 -13.14
C GLU A 881 -3.58 7.33 -13.86
N THR A 882 -3.48 8.63 -13.55
CA THR A 882 -2.49 9.52 -14.17
C THR A 882 -1.97 10.51 -13.13
N ALA A 883 -0.73 10.36 -12.70
CA ALA A 883 -0.04 11.33 -11.87
C ALA A 883 0.95 12.13 -12.72
N PHE A 884 0.80 13.46 -12.78
CA PHE A 884 1.91 14.31 -13.22
C PHE A 884 2.91 14.44 -12.06
N GLY A 885 4.21 14.32 -12.35
CA GLY A 885 5.26 14.40 -11.32
C GLY A 885 5.21 15.73 -10.54
N PRO A 886 5.68 15.75 -9.28
CA PRO A 886 5.67 16.97 -8.47
C PRO A 886 6.48 18.07 -9.15
N GLY A 887 5.81 19.16 -9.51
CA GLY A 887 6.47 20.43 -9.82
C GLY A 887 6.36 21.00 -11.22
N ASP A 888 5.65 20.44 -12.20
CA ASP A 888 5.34 21.26 -13.39
C ASP A 888 4.18 20.79 -14.27
N LEU A 889 2.97 21.29 -13.97
CA LEU A 889 1.80 21.19 -14.85
C LEU A 889 2.06 21.90 -16.22
N THR A 890 3.00 22.86 -16.26
CA THR A 890 3.44 23.53 -17.51
C THR A 890 4.30 22.61 -18.38
N ALA A 891 5.15 21.76 -17.78
CA ALA A 891 5.92 20.76 -18.51
C ALA A 891 5.02 19.65 -19.06
N TYR A 892 3.97 19.29 -18.32
CA TYR A 892 2.95 18.36 -18.81
C TYR A 892 2.23 18.91 -20.05
N PHE A 893 1.74 20.15 -20.01
CA PHE A 893 1.15 20.79 -21.20
C PHE A 893 2.18 21.02 -22.32
N GLY A 894 3.42 21.36 -21.98
CA GLY A 894 4.51 21.54 -22.93
C GLY A 894 4.85 20.26 -23.70
N ALA A 895 4.84 19.10 -23.04
CA ALA A 895 5.02 17.80 -23.68
C ALA A 895 3.88 17.50 -24.67
N GLY A 896 2.63 17.80 -24.30
CA GLY A 896 1.46 17.69 -25.18
C GLY A 896 1.59 18.56 -26.44
N TRP A 897 2.05 19.81 -26.30
CA TRP A 897 2.23 20.74 -27.43
C TRP A 897 3.35 20.37 -28.42
N THR A 898 4.30 19.52 -28.02
CA THR A 898 5.38 19.04 -28.90
C THR A 898 4.97 17.88 -29.81
N SER A 899 3.80 17.29 -29.58
CA SER A 899 3.23 16.23 -30.42
C SER A 899 2.28 16.82 -31.48
N ASP A 900 2.02 16.11 -32.57
CA ASP A 900 0.99 16.47 -33.58
C ASP A 900 -0.46 16.33 -33.05
N GLN A 901 -0.68 16.42 -31.73
CA GLN A 901 -1.99 16.35 -31.06
C GLN A 901 -2.66 17.73 -31.04
N ASP A 902 -3.96 17.77 -31.34
CA ASP A 902 -4.81 18.91 -31.03
C ASP A 902 -5.57 18.61 -29.73
N ILE A 903 -5.24 19.36 -28.67
CA ILE A 903 -5.87 19.27 -27.35
C ILE A 903 -6.68 20.56 -27.13
N ASN A 904 -8.00 20.43 -27.00
CA ASN A 904 -8.89 21.53 -26.59
C ASN A 904 -9.43 21.25 -25.19
N VAL A 905 -9.08 22.10 -24.22
CA VAL A 905 -9.52 22.00 -22.83
C VAL A 905 -10.51 23.11 -22.50
N TYR A 906 -11.61 22.76 -21.84
CA TYR A 906 -12.62 23.73 -21.44
C TYR A 906 -13.26 23.37 -20.11
N VAL A 907 -13.79 24.39 -19.43
CA VAL A 907 -14.59 24.20 -18.22
C VAL A 907 -15.98 23.71 -18.63
N GLU A 908 -16.33 22.48 -18.26
CA GLU A 908 -17.63 21.85 -18.51
C GLU A 908 -18.67 22.37 -17.49
N GLN A 909 -18.31 22.42 -16.20
CA GLN A 909 -19.22 22.87 -15.14
C GLN A 909 -18.49 23.67 -14.06
N VAL A 910 -19.15 24.70 -13.52
CA VAL A 910 -18.69 25.43 -12.33
C VAL A 910 -19.52 24.98 -11.14
N HIS A 911 -18.91 24.23 -10.22
CA HIS A 911 -19.59 23.73 -9.02
C HIS A 911 -19.69 24.79 -7.93
N ARG A 912 -18.61 25.56 -7.75
CA ARG A 912 -18.52 26.62 -6.74
C ARG A 912 -17.52 27.68 -7.20
N LEU A 913 -17.88 28.95 -7.00
CA LEU A 913 -17.03 30.09 -7.29
C LEU A 913 -17.05 31.03 -6.07
N GLU A 914 -15.88 31.36 -5.56
CA GLU A 914 -15.68 32.34 -4.49
C GLU A 914 -14.55 33.30 -4.86
N SER A 915 -14.32 34.34 -4.05
CA SER A 915 -13.24 35.31 -4.33
C SER A 915 -11.84 34.68 -4.27
N ARG A 916 -11.67 33.57 -3.53
CA ARG A 916 -10.39 32.86 -3.36
C ARG A 916 -10.12 31.83 -4.46
N GLY A 917 -11.13 31.39 -5.20
CA GLY A 917 -10.96 30.28 -6.15
C GLY A 917 -12.26 29.68 -6.64
N ALA A 918 -12.16 28.55 -7.34
CA ALA A 918 -13.31 27.81 -7.84
C ALA A 918 -13.08 26.29 -7.82
N VAL A 919 -14.19 25.55 -7.76
CA VAL A 919 -14.24 24.11 -8.06
C VAL A 919 -14.99 23.94 -9.37
N ILE A 920 -14.34 23.28 -10.33
CA ILE A 920 -14.83 23.13 -11.70
C ILE A 920 -14.69 21.69 -12.17
N THR A 921 -15.61 21.22 -13.00
CA THR A 921 -15.36 20.08 -13.89
C THR A 921 -14.81 20.62 -15.20
N TYR A 922 -13.72 20.04 -15.68
CA TYR A 922 -13.16 20.34 -16.99
C TYR A 922 -13.20 19.12 -17.89
N ALA A 923 -13.31 19.37 -19.18
CA ALA A 923 -13.18 18.36 -20.22
C ALA A 923 -12.04 18.75 -21.16
N ALA A 924 -11.30 17.77 -21.66
CA ALA A 924 -10.27 17.95 -22.68
C ALA A 924 -10.51 16.97 -23.82
N HIS A 925 -10.55 17.48 -25.04
CA HIS A 925 -10.71 16.69 -26.26
C HIS A 925 -9.37 16.60 -26.97
N GLU A 926 -8.87 15.39 -27.17
CA GLU A 926 -7.60 15.08 -27.84
C GLU A 926 -7.88 14.38 -29.16
N THR A 927 -7.44 14.98 -30.26
CA THR A 927 -7.51 14.38 -31.60
C THR A 927 -6.11 14.06 -32.14
N ARG A 928 -5.93 12.83 -32.60
CA ARG A 928 -4.74 12.31 -33.30
C ARG A 928 -5.18 11.49 -34.52
N GLU A 929 -4.34 11.29 -35.55
CA GLU A 929 -4.69 10.49 -36.74
C GLU A 929 -5.32 9.13 -36.37
N GLY A 930 -6.65 9.01 -36.50
CA GLY A 930 -7.42 7.81 -36.17
C GLY A 930 -7.81 7.61 -34.69
N PHE A 931 -7.56 8.58 -33.82
CA PHE A 931 -7.81 8.51 -32.38
C PHE A 931 -8.48 9.80 -31.88
N ASP A 932 -9.66 9.66 -31.26
CA ASP A 932 -10.42 10.73 -30.64
C ASP A 932 -10.69 10.35 -29.18
N ALA A 933 -10.16 11.12 -28.23
CA ALA A 933 -10.29 10.85 -26.80
C ALA A 933 -10.81 12.08 -26.06
N GLU A 934 -11.83 11.87 -25.22
CA GLU A 934 -12.36 12.89 -24.32
C GLU A 934 -11.98 12.54 -22.87
N TRP A 935 -11.22 13.42 -22.24
CA TRP A 935 -10.80 13.33 -20.84
C TRP A 935 -11.66 14.26 -19.99
N ARG A 936 -12.04 13.82 -18.78
CA ARG A 936 -12.78 14.64 -17.82
C ARG A 936 -12.17 14.53 -16.43
N GLY A 937 -12.20 15.63 -15.68
CA GLY A 937 -11.73 15.67 -14.30
C GLY A 937 -12.30 16.86 -13.54
N VAL A 938 -12.14 16.85 -12.22
CA VAL A 938 -12.51 17.97 -11.37
C VAL A 938 -11.25 18.72 -10.93
N ALA A 939 -11.23 20.04 -11.07
CA ALA A 939 -10.12 20.87 -10.62
C ALA A 939 -10.56 21.81 -9.50
N VAL A 940 -9.71 21.90 -8.48
CA VAL A 940 -9.76 22.90 -7.40
C VAL A 940 -8.67 23.92 -7.67
N LEU A 941 -9.09 25.16 -7.94
CA LEU A 941 -8.20 26.26 -8.30
C LEU A 941 -8.28 27.34 -7.22
N THR A 942 -7.14 27.78 -6.68
CA THR A 942 -7.07 29.03 -5.89
C THR A 942 -6.36 30.12 -6.66
N VAL A 943 -6.77 31.36 -6.40
CA VAL A 943 -6.27 32.56 -7.07
C VAL A 943 -5.75 33.52 -6.01
N ASP A 944 -4.47 33.89 -6.14
CA ASP A 944 -3.89 35.00 -5.41
C ASP A 944 -3.41 36.09 -6.37
N GLY A 945 -3.86 37.31 -6.14
CA GLY A 945 -3.67 38.38 -7.11
C GLY A 945 -4.42 38.08 -8.41
N ASP A 946 -3.72 38.25 -9.53
CA ASP A 946 -4.24 37.99 -10.88
C ASP A 946 -3.69 36.68 -11.46
N LEU A 947 -3.24 35.76 -10.59
CA LEU A 947 -2.61 34.48 -10.95
C LEU A 947 -3.17 33.34 -10.09
N ILE A 948 -3.21 32.14 -10.66
CA ILE A 948 -3.51 30.89 -9.96
C ILE A 948 -2.28 30.52 -9.11
N ASP A 949 -2.47 30.34 -7.80
CA ASP A 949 -1.42 29.94 -6.86
C ASP A 949 -1.52 28.47 -6.43
N ARG A 950 -2.64 27.80 -6.73
CA ARG A 950 -2.81 26.36 -6.54
C ARG A 950 -3.75 25.74 -7.58
N CYS A 951 -3.40 24.55 -8.03
CA CYS A 951 -4.25 23.70 -8.85
C CYS A 951 -4.18 22.26 -8.35
N GLU A 952 -5.30 21.73 -7.86
CA GLU A 952 -5.44 20.33 -7.48
C GLU A 952 -6.46 19.62 -8.39
N VAL A 953 -6.10 18.48 -8.96
CA VAL A 953 -6.93 17.73 -9.93
C VAL A 953 -7.42 16.42 -9.30
N PHE A 954 -8.68 16.07 -9.55
CA PHE A 954 -9.39 14.90 -9.03
C PHE A 954 -10.08 14.14 -10.18
N ASP A 955 -10.41 12.87 -9.94
CA ASP A 955 -11.22 12.08 -10.88
C ASP A 955 -12.63 12.67 -11.01
N ASP A 956 -13.29 12.49 -12.17
CA ASP A 956 -14.62 13.06 -12.46
C ASP A 956 -15.69 12.68 -11.41
N ALA A 957 -15.57 11.48 -10.83
CA ALA A 957 -16.47 11.00 -9.78
C ALA A 957 -16.31 11.71 -8.42
N ASP A 958 -15.20 12.41 -8.20
CA ASP A 958 -14.77 12.91 -6.89
C ASP A 958 -15.07 14.40 -6.67
N ALA A 959 -16.08 14.94 -7.36
CA ALA A 959 -16.52 16.33 -7.19
C ALA A 959 -16.84 16.72 -5.73
N ARG A 960 -17.37 15.78 -4.92
CA ARG A 960 -17.61 16.01 -3.49
C ARG A 960 -16.32 16.11 -2.68
N ALA A 961 -15.32 15.28 -2.99
CA ALA A 961 -14.02 15.34 -2.33
C ALA A 961 -13.30 16.63 -2.70
N ALA A 962 -13.35 17.04 -3.98
CA ALA A 962 -12.85 18.32 -4.45
C ALA A 962 -13.53 19.51 -3.75
N LEU A 963 -14.86 19.48 -3.58
CA LEU A 963 -15.59 20.51 -2.82
C LEU A 963 -15.19 20.54 -1.34
N ALA A 964 -15.04 19.38 -0.69
CA ALA A 964 -14.58 19.31 0.70
C ALA A 964 -13.14 19.84 0.84
N ARG A 965 -12.26 19.50 -0.11
CA ARG A 965 -10.89 20.00 -0.17
C ARG A 965 -10.85 21.51 -0.39
N PHE A 966 -11.68 22.05 -1.28
CA PHE A 966 -11.78 23.50 -1.47
C PHE A 966 -12.29 24.20 -0.21
N GLU A 967 -13.22 23.59 0.53
CA GLU A 967 -13.66 24.11 1.83
C GLU A 967 -12.54 24.06 2.86
N GLU A 968 -11.74 22.99 2.91
CA GLU A 968 -10.56 22.89 3.76
C GLU A 968 -9.54 23.97 3.40
N LEU A 969 -9.15 24.11 2.13
CA LEU A 969 -8.25 25.16 1.66
C LEU A 969 -8.78 26.58 1.93
N SER A 970 -10.10 26.73 2.02
CA SER A 970 -10.76 27.98 2.41
C SER A 970 -10.82 28.18 3.94
N ARG A 971 -10.82 27.10 4.73
CA ARG A 971 -10.84 27.09 6.21
C ARG A 971 -9.45 27.14 6.82
N SER A 972 -8.50 26.32 6.38
CA SER A 972 -7.12 26.27 6.85
C SER A 972 -6.40 27.60 6.65
N ALA A 973 -6.84 28.39 5.66
CA ALA A 973 -6.33 29.73 5.45
C ALA A 973 -7.08 30.85 6.18
N ARG A 974 -8.09 30.53 7.00
CA ARG A 974 -8.90 31.53 7.69
C ARG A 974 -8.94 31.21 9.18
N LEU A 975 -8.10 31.92 9.93
CA LEU A 975 -8.21 32.01 11.38
C LEU A 975 -9.55 32.68 11.75
N ASP A 976 -10.58 31.85 11.88
CA ASP A 976 -11.98 32.24 12.00
C ASP A 976 -12.55 31.90 13.38
N ASN A 977 -12.78 32.93 14.18
CA ASN A 977 -13.50 32.84 15.46
C ASN A 977 -14.57 33.95 15.52
N ALA A 978 -15.39 33.98 16.58
CA ALA A 978 -16.41 35.02 16.69
C ALA A 978 -15.81 36.43 16.62
N ALA A 979 -14.63 36.67 17.18
CA ALA A 979 -13.94 37.95 17.12
C ALA A 979 -13.54 38.35 15.69
N SER A 980 -12.92 37.46 14.90
CA SER A 980 -12.54 37.74 13.52
C SER A 980 -13.74 38.09 12.64
N ARG A 981 -14.84 37.32 12.75
CA ARG A 981 -16.10 37.58 12.02
C ARG A 981 -16.71 38.92 12.39
N VAL A 982 -16.72 39.29 13.68
CA VAL A 982 -17.24 40.58 14.13
C VAL A 982 -16.36 41.73 13.63
N CYS A 983 -15.04 41.59 13.69
CA CYS A 983 -14.08 42.57 13.18
C CYS A 983 -14.19 42.77 11.67
N GLU A 984 -14.40 41.70 10.89
CA GLU A 984 -14.63 41.81 9.45
C GLU A 984 -15.92 42.56 9.12
N ARG A 985 -17.04 42.26 9.80
CA ARG A 985 -18.27 43.03 9.64
C ARG A 985 -18.07 44.49 9.97
N TYR A 986 -17.35 44.80 11.05
CA TYR A 986 -17.01 46.18 11.41
C TYR A 986 -16.24 46.90 10.29
N LEU A 987 -15.29 46.23 9.63
CA LEU A 987 -14.58 46.78 8.46
C LEU A 987 -15.49 46.94 7.23
N ALA A 988 -16.42 46.00 7.00
CA ALA A 988 -17.40 46.10 5.92
C ALA A 988 -18.34 47.31 6.12
N HIS A 989 -18.82 47.54 7.34
CA HIS A 989 -19.64 48.73 7.65
C HIS A 989 -18.84 50.03 7.54
N TYR A 990 -17.55 50.01 7.91
CA TYR A 990 -16.66 51.15 7.68
C TYR A 990 -16.51 51.46 6.18
N ALA A 991 -16.28 50.44 5.35
CA ALA A 991 -16.16 50.60 3.89
C ALA A 991 -17.46 51.12 3.26
N ALA A 992 -18.62 50.66 3.73
CA ALA A 992 -19.94 51.15 3.32
C ALA A 992 -20.29 52.55 3.89
N ARG A 993 -19.47 53.08 4.81
CA ARG A 993 -19.71 54.33 5.57
C ARG A 993 -21.03 54.31 6.35
N ASP A 994 -21.44 53.14 6.82
CA ASP A 994 -22.63 52.94 7.64
C ASP A 994 -22.28 53.14 9.13
N TRP A 995 -22.29 54.42 9.55
CA TRP A 995 -21.88 54.80 10.90
C TRP A 995 -22.81 54.29 12.01
N ASP A 996 -24.09 54.08 11.69
CA ASP A 996 -25.06 53.53 12.63
C ASP A 996 -24.76 52.05 12.89
N ALA A 997 -24.52 51.26 11.84
CA ALA A 997 -24.12 49.86 11.98
C ALA A 997 -22.75 49.70 12.66
N VAL A 998 -21.78 50.59 12.38
CA VAL A 998 -20.50 50.64 13.11
C VAL A 998 -20.75 50.88 14.61
N ALA A 999 -21.67 51.78 14.96
CA ALA A 999 -22.01 52.06 16.36
C ALA A 999 -22.75 50.88 17.04
N GLU A 1000 -23.50 50.06 16.31
CA GLU A 1000 -24.17 48.90 16.90
C GLU A 1000 -23.20 47.75 17.25
N ILE A 1001 -22.14 47.58 16.45
CA ILE A 1001 -21.14 46.53 16.65
C ILE A 1001 -20.16 46.84 17.79
N LEU A 1002 -19.92 48.12 18.09
CA LEU A 1002 -19.05 48.54 19.19
C LEU A 1002 -19.74 48.46 20.55
N ALA A 1003 -19.01 48.01 21.57
CA ALA A 1003 -19.48 48.07 22.95
C ALA A 1003 -19.56 49.54 23.43
N GLN A 1004 -20.48 49.83 24.36
CA GLN A 1004 -20.66 51.20 24.88
C GLN A 1004 -19.38 51.72 25.55
N ASP A 1005 -18.67 50.83 26.22
CA ASP A 1005 -17.42 51.01 26.94
C ASP A 1005 -16.18 50.68 26.10
N PHE A 1006 -16.31 50.66 24.76
CA PHE A 1006 -15.21 50.36 23.84
C PHE A 1006 -13.94 51.14 24.19
N CYS A 1007 -12.79 50.46 24.19
CA CYS A 1007 -11.49 51.08 24.35
C CYS A 1007 -10.58 50.83 23.14
N SER A 1008 -9.91 51.88 22.67
CA SER A 1008 -8.83 51.73 21.68
C SER A 1008 -7.52 52.24 22.27
N ASP A 1009 -6.47 51.46 22.13
CA ASP A 1009 -5.13 51.82 22.58
C ASP A 1009 -4.17 51.75 21.40
N ASP A 1010 -3.66 52.89 20.95
CA ASP A 1010 -2.72 52.97 19.83
C ASP A 1010 -1.28 53.12 20.32
N ARG A 1011 -0.57 51.98 20.38
CA ARG A 1011 0.80 51.86 20.89
C ARG A 1011 1.88 51.96 19.82
N ARG A 1012 1.54 52.42 18.60
CA ARG A 1012 2.49 52.62 17.50
C ARG A 1012 3.49 53.74 17.79
N ARG A 1013 4.77 53.56 17.43
CA ARG A 1013 5.88 54.49 17.72
C ARG A 1013 5.77 55.83 17.00
N VAL A 1014 5.33 55.84 15.74
CA VAL A 1014 5.34 57.03 14.87
C VAL A 1014 4.01 57.77 14.83
N VAL A 1015 2.89 57.03 14.93
CA VAL A 1015 1.53 57.58 14.92
C VAL A 1015 0.79 57.03 16.15
N SER A 1016 1.11 57.53 17.34
CA SER A 1016 0.38 57.16 18.57
C SER A 1016 -0.81 58.11 18.75
N ALA A 1017 -2.01 57.57 18.51
CA ALA A 1017 -3.27 58.25 18.81
C ALA A 1017 -3.67 58.20 20.31
N GLY A 1018 -2.89 57.48 21.14
CA GLY A 1018 -3.09 57.29 22.58
C GLY A 1018 -4.28 56.41 22.95
N PHE A 1019 -4.55 56.31 24.25
CA PHE A 1019 -5.71 55.60 24.81
C PHE A 1019 -6.99 56.42 24.62
N ARG A 1020 -8.05 55.79 24.09
CA ARG A 1020 -9.37 56.40 23.90
C ARG A 1020 -10.45 55.47 24.41
N HIS A 1021 -11.52 56.06 24.93
CA HIS A 1021 -12.62 55.34 25.56
C HIS A 1021 -13.97 55.88 25.07
N GLY A 1022 -14.90 54.95 24.83
CA GLY A 1022 -16.26 55.22 24.42
C GLY A 1022 -16.47 55.05 22.91
N ARG A 1023 -17.59 54.40 22.58
CA ARG A 1023 -18.04 54.15 21.20
C ARG A 1023 -18.07 55.40 20.33
N ASP A 1024 -18.70 56.47 20.82
CA ASP A 1024 -18.97 57.66 20.00
C ASP A 1024 -17.66 58.36 19.59
N ALA A 1025 -16.64 58.29 20.45
CA ALA A 1025 -15.30 58.79 20.15
C ALA A 1025 -14.61 57.97 19.04
N GLN A 1026 -14.86 56.66 19.00
CA GLN A 1026 -14.33 55.79 17.95
C GLN A 1026 -15.03 56.01 16.61
N VAL A 1027 -16.36 56.16 16.60
CA VAL A 1027 -17.12 56.47 15.37
C VAL A 1027 -16.67 57.81 14.78
N ALA A 1028 -16.52 58.85 15.61
CA ALA A 1028 -16.00 60.15 15.16
C ALA A 1028 -14.58 60.05 14.59
N ASN A 1029 -13.72 59.20 15.17
CA ASN A 1029 -12.38 58.94 14.67
C ASN A 1029 -12.40 58.25 13.29
N MET A 1030 -13.25 57.24 13.10
CA MET A 1030 -13.40 56.57 11.82
C MET A 1030 -13.96 57.52 10.75
N GLN A 1031 -14.92 58.37 11.10
CA GLN A 1031 -15.41 59.42 10.20
C GLN A 1031 -14.29 60.38 9.76
N ALA A 1032 -13.39 60.75 10.68
CA ALA A 1032 -12.24 61.57 10.37
C ALA A 1032 -11.25 60.85 9.41
N PHE A 1033 -11.00 59.55 9.60
CA PHE A 1033 -10.18 58.75 8.68
C PHE A 1033 -10.83 58.57 7.29
N ALA A 1034 -12.13 58.32 7.23
CA ALA A 1034 -12.86 58.22 5.96
C ALA A 1034 -12.90 59.55 5.19
N ALA A 1035 -12.84 60.68 5.88
CA ALA A 1035 -12.72 62.01 5.27
C ALA A 1035 -11.33 62.29 4.67
N LEU A 1036 -10.30 61.55 5.05
CA LEU A 1036 -8.93 61.64 4.52
C LEU A 1036 -8.69 60.76 3.27
N ALA A 1037 -9.76 60.31 2.59
CA ALA A 1037 -9.72 59.48 1.37
C ALA A 1037 -9.06 58.08 1.51
N ILE A 1038 -8.86 57.58 2.74
CA ILE A 1038 -8.49 56.18 2.97
C ILE A 1038 -9.71 55.29 2.70
N ALA A 1039 -9.86 54.83 1.46
CA ALA A 1039 -11.08 54.16 1.01
C ALA A 1039 -11.00 52.62 1.00
N ARG A 1040 -9.79 52.04 0.99
CA ARG A 1040 -9.63 50.57 0.96
C ARG A 1040 -8.90 50.09 2.21
N VAL A 1041 -9.59 49.25 3.00
CA VAL A 1041 -9.05 48.60 4.20
C VAL A 1041 -9.10 47.10 3.98
N THR A 1042 -7.95 46.45 4.05
CA THR A 1042 -7.84 44.99 4.06
C THR A 1042 -7.37 44.54 5.43
N ALA A 1043 -7.92 43.43 5.92
CA ALA A 1043 -7.48 42.82 7.16
C ALA A 1043 -7.25 41.32 6.94
N ILE A 1044 -6.12 40.83 7.45
CA ILE A 1044 -5.75 39.42 7.42
C ILE A 1044 -5.57 38.99 8.87
N SER A 1045 -6.30 37.97 9.31
CA SER A 1045 -6.10 37.38 10.64
C SER A 1045 -4.74 36.66 10.70
N ILE A 1046 -3.97 36.90 11.76
CA ILE A 1046 -2.64 36.30 12.00
C ILE A 1046 -2.68 35.28 13.14
N ALA A 1047 -3.49 35.53 14.17
CA ALA A 1047 -3.65 34.57 15.27
C ALA A 1047 -5.02 34.72 15.93
N THR A 1048 -5.53 33.65 16.53
CA THR A 1048 -6.77 33.65 17.32
C THR A 1048 -6.54 33.03 18.69
N ARG A 1049 -7.32 33.48 19.69
CA ARG A 1049 -7.41 32.85 21.01
C ARG A 1049 -8.87 32.74 21.42
N GLY A 1050 -9.33 31.52 21.64
CA GLY A 1050 -10.74 31.24 21.96
C GLY A 1050 -11.71 31.89 20.97
N GLU A 1051 -12.90 32.26 21.43
CA GLU A 1051 -13.90 32.93 20.60
C GLU A 1051 -13.74 34.46 20.60
N ARG A 1052 -13.04 35.02 21.60
CA ARG A 1052 -13.16 36.46 21.91
C ARG A 1052 -12.00 37.32 21.43
N LEU A 1053 -10.91 36.72 20.97
CA LEU A 1053 -9.68 37.46 20.65
C LEU A 1053 -9.13 37.10 19.27
N VAL A 1054 -8.77 38.12 18.50
CA VAL A 1054 -8.12 37.98 17.19
C VAL A 1054 -6.98 38.99 17.06
N LEU A 1055 -5.86 38.56 16.50
CA LEU A 1055 -4.78 39.41 16.02
C LEU A 1055 -4.88 39.51 14.50
N GLN A 1056 -4.88 40.72 13.95
CA GLN A 1056 -5.00 40.96 12.52
C GLN A 1056 -3.95 41.96 12.03
N ARG A 1057 -3.46 41.78 10.80
CA ARG A 1057 -2.76 42.82 10.05
C ARG A 1057 -3.77 43.61 9.27
N VAL A 1058 -3.78 44.93 9.45
CA VAL A 1058 -4.70 45.84 8.78
C VAL A 1058 -3.89 46.79 7.91
N SER A 1059 -4.15 46.75 6.60
CA SER A 1059 -3.50 47.62 5.61
C SER A 1059 -4.50 48.62 5.06
N PHE A 1060 -4.06 49.86 4.92
CA PHE A 1060 -4.85 50.98 4.42
C PHE A 1060 -4.25 51.49 3.09
N SER A 1061 -5.08 51.70 2.06
CA SER A 1061 -4.64 52.26 0.78
C SER A 1061 -5.59 53.31 0.18
N ASP A 1062 -5.01 54.21 -0.61
CA ASP A 1062 -5.69 55.26 -1.39
C ASP A 1062 -6.01 54.75 -2.82
N PRO A 1063 -7.26 54.86 -3.32
CA PRO A 1063 -7.62 54.40 -4.66
C PRO A 1063 -6.91 55.11 -5.83
N ASP A 1064 -6.42 56.34 -5.64
CA ASP A 1064 -6.03 57.22 -6.76
C ASP A 1064 -4.50 57.41 -6.96
N GLN A 1065 -3.63 56.77 -6.17
CA GLN A 1065 -2.17 56.91 -6.30
C GLN A 1065 -1.50 55.66 -6.90
N THR A 1066 -0.99 55.80 -8.12
CA THR A 1066 -0.29 54.78 -8.92
C THR A 1066 1.25 54.79 -8.78
N ALA A 1067 1.81 55.53 -7.83
CA ALA A 1067 3.25 55.50 -7.54
C ALA A 1067 3.50 55.81 -6.06
N ASP A 1068 3.98 54.81 -5.33
CA ASP A 1068 4.16 54.72 -3.87
C ASP A 1068 2.90 54.95 -3.01
N PRO A 1069 2.15 53.88 -2.66
CA PRO A 1069 1.03 53.98 -1.75
C PRO A 1069 1.54 54.46 -0.39
N PHE A 1070 0.83 55.40 0.23
CA PHE A 1070 0.94 55.62 1.67
C PHE A 1070 0.33 54.40 2.40
N LEU A 1071 1.06 53.28 2.41
CA LEU A 1071 0.72 52.04 3.11
C LEU A 1071 0.93 52.28 4.61
N ALA A 1072 -0.11 52.79 5.27
CA ALA A 1072 -0.17 52.66 6.72
C ALA A 1072 -0.55 51.21 7.02
N GLU A 1073 0.41 50.35 7.31
CA GLU A 1073 0.13 49.01 7.86
C GLU A 1073 0.17 49.06 9.39
N ARG A 1074 -0.68 48.28 10.04
CA ARG A 1074 -0.65 48.09 11.50
C ARG A 1074 -1.06 46.68 11.89
N LEU A 1075 -0.57 46.23 13.03
CA LEU A 1075 -1.12 45.06 13.73
C LEU A 1075 -2.20 45.51 14.70
N GLY A 1076 -3.26 44.71 14.85
CA GLY A 1076 -4.41 45.02 15.70
C GLY A 1076 -4.90 43.81 16.47
N VAL A 1077 -4.94 43.89 17.80
CA VAL A 1077 -5.61 42.90 18.67
C VAL A 1077 -7.05 43.38 18.91
N GLY A 1078 -8.02 42.66 18.36
CA GLY A 1078 -9.45 42.89 18.57
C GLY A 1078 -10.00 41.97 19.64
N GLU A 1079 -10.76 42.52 20.59
CA GLU A 1079 -11.49 41.76 21.61
C GLU A 1079 -12.99 42.03 21.51
N ILE A 1080 -13.79 40.96 21.57
CA ILE A 1080 -15.25 41.06 21.74
C ILE A 1080 -15.68 40.71 23.18
N ASN A 1081 -16.75 41.34 23.65
CA ASN A 1081 -17.40 40.98 24.91
C ASN A 1081 -18.37 39.80 24.73
N ALA A 1082 -18.95 39.33 25.84
CA ALA A 1082 -19.91 38.22 25.85
C ALA A 1082 -21.20 38.48 25.04
N ALA A 1083 -21.50 39.74 24.69
CA ALA A 1083 -22.64 40.11 23.84
C ALA A 1083 -22.26 40.14 22.33
N GLY A 1084 -21.05 39.71 21.96
CA GLY A 1084 -20.59 39.68 20.57
C GLY A 1084 -20.26 41.07 19.99
N ARG A 1085 -20.01 42.06 20.86
CA ARG A 1085 -19.65 43.44 20.46
C ARG A 1085 -18.17 43.69 20.71
N ILE A 1086 -17.53 44.49 19.84
CA ILE A 1086 -16.11 44.82 19.98
C ILE A 1086 -15.91 45.70 21.22
N ALA A 1087 -15.17 45.19 22.19
CA ALA A 1087 -14.89 45.84 23.46
C ALA A 1087 -13.53 46.54 23.47
N ALA A 1088 -12.54 45.99 22.77
CA ALA A 1088 -11.22 46.59 22.70
C ALA A 1088 -10.56 46.44 21.33
N PHE A 1089 -9.73 47.42 20.96
CA PHE A 1089 -8.83 47.31 19.82
C PHE A 1089 -7.47 47.93 20.15
N VAL A 1090 -6.41 47.12 20.22
CA VAL A 1090 -5.04 47.58 20.52
C VAL A 1090 -4.20 47.55 19.26
N SER A 1091 -3.54 48.66 18.92
CA SER A 1091 -2.76 48.80 17.68
C SER A 1091 -1.26 48.80 17.95
N PHE A 1092 -0.50 48.11 17.11
CA PHE A 1092 0.96 48.00 17.16
C PHE A 1092 1.56 48.29 15.79
N ASP A 1093 2.86 48.59 15.77
CA ASP A 1093 3.62 48.75 14.52
C ASP A 1093 3.70 47.38 13.77
N PRO A 1094 3.77 47.38 12.43
CA PRO A 1094 3.74 46.14 11.64
C PRO A 1094 4.91 45.17 11.92
N ASP A 1095 6.04 45.69 12.42
CA ASP A 1095 7.23 44.93 12.82
C ASP A 1095 7.19 44.42 14.28
N ALA A 1096 6.18 44.84 15.07
CA ALA A 1096 6.06 44.51 16.50
C ALA A 1096 5.21 43.25 16.77
N LEU A 1097 5.37 42.20 15.95
CA LEU A 1097 4.56 40.97 16.03
C LEU A 1097 4.64 40.29 17.41
N ASP A 1098 5.84 40.13 17.97
CA ASP A 1098 6.03 39.47 19.27
C ASP A 1098 5.31 40.22 20.41
N THR A 1099 5.25 41.55 20.33
CA THR A 1099 4.54 42.37 21.32
C THR A 1099 3.02 42.22 21.17
N ALA A 1100 2.53 42.12 19.93
CA ALA A 1100 1.11 41.93 19.65
C ALA A 1100 0.63 40.53 20.09
N ILE A 1101 1.45 39.50 19.89
CA ILE A 1101 1.19 38.14 20.40
C ILE A 1101 1.19 38.13 21.94
N ALA A 1102 2.16 38.80 22.58
CA ALA A 1102 2.18 38.90 24.04
C ALA A 1102 0.94 39.60 24.63
N GLU A 1103 0.42 40.65 23.98
CA GLU A 1103 -0.85 41.28 24.36
C GLU A 1103 -2.04 40.34 24.14
N LEU A 1104 -2.08 39.63 23.01
CA LEU A 1104 -3.11 38.64 22.71
C LEU A 1104 -3.16 37.54 23.79
N ASP A 1105 -2.00 37.00 24.16
CA ASP A 1105 -1.88 35.95 25.19
C ASP A 1105 -2.22 36.48 26.59
N ALA A 1106 -1.81 37.70 26.92
CA ALA A 1106 -2.14 38.34 28.20
C ALA A 1106 -3.66 38.55 28.36
N ARG A 1107 -4.36 38.94 27.28
CA ARG A 1107 -5.81 39.07 27.28
C ARG A 1107 -6.51 37.73 27.36
N TYR A 1108 -5.97 36.71 26.67
CA TYR A 1108 -6.52 35.36 26.75
C TYR A 1108 -6.41 34.80 28.17
N LEU A 1109 -5.25 34.97 28.81
CA LEU A 1109 -5.01 34.63 30.23
C LEU A 1109 -5.93 35.36 31.19
N ALA A 1110 -6.20 36.65 30.96
CA ALA A 1110 -7.11 37.42 31.81
C ALA A 1110 -8.60 37.07 31.57
N GLY A 1111 -8.91 36.45 30.43
CA GLY A 1111 -10.25 36.13 29.97
C GLY A 1111 -10.51 34.62 29.92
N GLU A 1112 -10.67 34.10 28.70
CA GLU A 1112 -11.15 32.72 28.44
C GLU A 1112 -10.22 31.63 28.98
N ALA A 1113 -8.91 31.87 29.06
CA ALA A 1113 -7.94 30.91 29.60
C ALA A 1113 -7.70 31.06 31.11
N ALA A 1114 -8.40 31.97 31.81
CA ALA A 1114 -8.14 32.24 33.23
C ALA A 1114 -8.26 30.99 34.12
N ALA A 1115 -9.18 30.09 33.80
CA ALA A 1115 -9.36 28.82 34.51
C ALA A 1115 -8.18 27.85 34.33
N TYR A 1116 -7.44 27.96 33.22
CA TYR A 1116 -6.34 27.10 32.82
C TYR A 1116 -5.02 27.88 32.72
N ALA A 1117 -4.88 28.96 33.50
CA ALA A 1117 -3.77 29.90 33.39
C ALA A 1117 -2.39 29.24 33.57
N ARG A 1118 -2.29 28.20 34.39
CA ARG A 1118 -1.04 27.43 34.56
C ARG A 1118 -0.65 26.70 33.28
N THR A 1119 -1.56 25.89 32.75
CA THR A 1119 -1.38 25.16 31.49
C THR A 1119 -1.04 26.11 30.34
N TRP A 1120 -1.82 27.18 30.17
CA TRP A 1120 -1.55 28.15 29.11
C TRP A 1120 -0.21 28.88 29.27
N SER A 1121 0.24 29.14 30.50
CA SER A 1121 1.54 29.79 30.73
C SER A 1121 2.72 28.94 30.27
N VAL A 1122 2.60 27.60 30.29
CA VAL A 1122 3.62 26.69 29.74
C VAL A 1122 3.67 26.83 28.21
N PHE A 1123 2.53 26.83 27.54
CA PHE A 1123 2.43 27.01 26.07
C PHE A 1123 2.90 28.40 25.62
N ALA A 1124 2.47 29.45 26.30
CA ALA A 1124 2.90 30.82 26.00
C ALA A 1124 4.41 31.00 26.21
N ARG A 1125 5.03 30.25 27.15
CA ARG A 1125 6.49 30.20 27.31
C ARG A 1125 7.17 29.43 26.17
N ALA A 1126 6.64 28.26 25.81
CA ALA A 1126 7.12 27.41 24.71
C ALA A 1126 7.21 28.18 23.38
N ALA A 1127 6.20 29.01 23.12
CA ALA A 1127 6.10 29.83 21.93
C ALA A 1127 6.77 31.21 22.09
N THR A 1128 7.53 31.47 23.17
CA THR A 1128 8.32 32.70 23.21
C THR A 1128 9.57 32.52 22.38
N ASN A 1129 9.80 33.41 21.42
CA ASN A 1129 11.03 33.57 20.62
C ASN A 1129 12.26 33.96 21.46
N ARG A 1130 12.46 33.34 22.61
CA ARG A 1130 13.55 33.60 23.57
C ARG A 1130 14.73 32.64 23.39
N HIS A 1131 14.67 31.69 22.46
CA HIS A 1131 15.68 30.64 22.28
C HIS A 1131 15.93 29.86 23.58
N GLU A 1132 14.85 29.57 24.31
CA GLU A 1132 14.88 28.78 25.54
C GLU A 1132 14.09 27.50 25.30
N ALA A 1133 14.69 26.33 25.57
CA ALA A 1133 14.01 25.05 25.44
C ALA A 1133 12.83 24.94 26.42
N LEU A 1134 11.79 24.20 26.03
CA LEU A 1134 10.66 23.92 26.91
C LEU A 1134 11.15 23.18 28.16
N PRO A 1135 10.80 23.63 29.38
CA PRO A 1135 11.03 22.83 30.57
C PRO A 1135 10.15 21.57 30.53
N THR A 1136 10.77 20.41 30.33
CA THR A 1136 10.10 19.11 30.32
C THR A 1136 10.42 18.31 31.59
N THR A 1137 9.58 17.32 31.91
CA THR A 1137 9.93 16.30 32.89
C THR A 1137 11.01 15.36 32.31
N PRO A 1138 11.88 14.74 33.13
CA PRO A 1138 12.92 13.83 32.63
C PRO A 1138 12.41 12.63 31.83
N ASP A 1139 11.18 12.22 32.10
CA ASP A 1139 10.45 11.12 31.47
C ASP A 1139 9.53 11.57 30.32
N CYS A 1140 9.59 12.85 29.93
CA CYS A 1140 8.77 13.38 28.86
C CYS A 1140 9.09 12.69 27.53
N VAL A 1141 8.06 12.11 26.91
CA VAL A 1141 8.14 11.51 25.57
C VAL A 1141 7.57 12.48 24.54
N THR A 1142 8.28 12.64 23.43
CA THR A 1142 7.79 13.36 22.26
C THR A 1142 7.59 12.41 21.09
N ILE A 1143 6.40 12.40 20.51
CA ILE A 1143 6.09 11.61 19.30
C ILE A 1143 5.90 12.58 18.13
N ASP A 1144 6.78 12.52 17.13
CA ASP A 1144 6.59 13.25 15.87
C ASP A 1144 5.97 12.29 14.84
N HIS A 1145 4.67 12.44 14.63
CA HIS A 1145 3.90 11.62 13.70
C HIS A 1145 4.29 11.87 12.24
N ARG A 1146 4.89 13.03 11.92
CA ARG A 1146 5.35 13.36 10.57
C ARG A 1146 6.62 12.59 10.20
N LEU A 1147 7.48 12.36 11.19
CA LEU A 1147 8.75 11.62 11.03
C LEU A 1147 8.67 10.16 11.47
N ARG A 1148 7.51 9.72 12.00
CA ARG A 1148 7.33 8.41 12.68
C ARG A 1148 8.43 8.15 13.70
N ALA A 1149 8.84 9.20 14.42
CA ALA A 1149 9.97 9.17 15.34
C ALA A 1149 9.47 9.41 16.78
N THR A 1150 10.08 8.70 17.74
CA THR A 1150 9.89 8.95 19.17
C THR A 1150 11.19 9.53 19.72
N LEU A 1151 11.10 10.71 20.33
CA LEU A 1151 12.21 11.44 20.93
C LEU A 1151 12.00 11.51 22.45
N ASP A 1152 13.08 11.30 23.20
CA ASP A 1152 13.11 11.61 24.63
C ASP A 1152 13.35 13.12 24.87
N ALA A 1153 13.42 13.53 26.15
CA ALA A 1153 13.60 14.93 26.52
C ALA A 1153 14.92 15.55 25.99
N GLU A 1154 16.00 14.77 25.89
CA GLU A 1154 17.27 15.23 25.32
C GLU A 1154 17.17 15.34 23.80
N GLY A 1155 16.52 14.38 23.14
CA GLY A 1155 16.26 14.36 21.70
C GLY A 1155 15.41 15.55 21.23
N LEU A 1156 14.35 15.92 21.97
CA LEU A 1156 13.55 17.11 21.67
C LEU A 1156 14.41 18.38 21.79
N THR A 1157 15.25 18.47 22.83
CA THR A 1157 16.13 19.63 23.04
C THR A 1157 17.15 19.76 21.91
N ALA A 1158 17.75 18.64 21.48
CA ALA A 1158 18.67 18.60 20.35
C ALA A 1158 17.98 19.00 19.02
N TYR A 1159 16.77 18.51 18.78
CA TYR A 1159 15.97 18.86 17.60
C TYR A 1159 15.66 20.37 17.51
N VAL A 1160 15.26 20.97 18.63
CA VAL A 1160 14.98 22.41 18.71
C VAL A 1160 16.27 23.23 18.52
N HIS A 1161 17.39 22.82 19.12
CA HIS A 1161 18.67 23.49 18.93
C HIS A 1161 19.15 23.42 17.48
N ALA A 1162 19.05 22.26 16.82
CA ALA A 1162 19.39 22.12 15.41
C ALA A 1162 18.54 23.04 14.52
N SER A 1163 17.25 23.22 14.85
CA SER A 1163 16.37 24.14 14.13
C SER A 1163 16.82 25.60 14.25
N TRP A 1164 17.30 26.02 15.43
CA TRP A 1164 17.87 27.37 15.62
C TRP A 1164 19.24 27.55 14.96
N GLU A 1165 20.06 26.50 14.88
CA GLU A 1165 21.34 26.55 14.15
C GLU A 1165 21.13 26.72 12.64
N LEU A 1166 20.11 26.06 12.07
CA LEU A 1166 19.78 26.16 10.66
C LEU A 1166 19.11 27.49 10.31
N THR A 1167 18.35 28.06 11.25
CA THR A 1167 17.52 29.25 11.04
C THR A 1167 17.64 30.20 12.25
N PRO A 1168 18.68 31.05 12.30
CA PRO A 1168 18.99 31.87 13.48
C PRO A 1168 17.95 32.94 13.82
N ASP A 1169 17.08 33.28 12.86
CA ASP A 1169 15.99 34.23 13.02
C ASP A 1169 14.61 33.54 13.14
N LEU A 1170 14.60 32.22 13.37
CA LEU A 1170 13.37 31.43 13.51
C LEU A 1170 12.46 32.02 14.59
N ARG A 1171 11.25 32.39 14.16
CA ARG A 1171 10.16 32.84 15.00
C ARG A 1171 9.06 31.79 15.02
N VAL A 1172 8.72 31.32 16.21
CA VAL A 1172 7.62 30.42 16.49
C VAL A 1172 6.57 31.17 17.27
N TYR A 1173 5.29 31.03 16.90
CA TYR A 1173 4.18 31.53 17.70
C TYR A 1173 2.97 30.62 17.59
N VAL A 1174 2.11 30.64 18.61
CA VAL A 1174 0.81 29.94 18.55
C VAL A 1174 -0.12 30.73 17.63
N GLU A 1175 -0.52 30.13 16.53
CA GLU A 1175 -1.44 30.71 15.55
C GLU A 1175 -2.89 30.56 16.01
N SER A 1176 -3.28 29.37 16.47
CA SER A 1176 -4.63 29.07 16.97
C SER A 1176 -4.62 28.10 18.15
N VAL A 1177 -5.63 28.23 19.02
CA VAL A 1177 -5.84 27.33 20.18
C VAL A 1177 -7.12 26.55 19.93
N HIS A 1178 -6.98 25.25 19.69
CA HIS A 1178 -8.11 24.38 19.36
C HIS A 1178 -8.78 23.82 20.61
N ARG A 1179 -7.98 23.39 21.59
CA ARG A 1179 -8.44 22.89 22.90
C ARG A 1179 -7.48 23.31 23.99
N LEU A 1180 -8.04 23.63 25.17
CA LEU A 1180 -7.31 23.95 26.38
C LEU A 1180 -8.07 23.37 27.59
N SER A 1181 -7.38 22.58 28.40
CA SER A 1181 -7.92 22.00 29.63
C SER A 1181 -6.89 22.12 30.77
N ALA A 1182 -7.19 21.56 31.94
CA ALA A 1182 -6.21 21.46 33.02
C ALA A 1182 -5.05 20.49 32.68
N LEU A 1183 -5.30 19.49 31.81
CA LEU A 1183 -4.32 18.48 31.41
C LEU A 1183 -3.30 19.02 30.41
N GLY A 1184 -3.74 19.84 29.46
CA GLY A 1184 -2.90 20.26 28.34
C GLY A 1184 -3.64 21.13 27.32
N ALA A 1185 -3.02 21.34 26.16
CA ALA A 1185 -3.64 22.05 25.05
C ALA A 1185 -3.27 21.44 23.69
N VAL A 1186 -4.13 21.66 22.70
CA VAL A 1186 -3.91 21.37 21.29
C VAL A 1186 -3.89 22.70 20.53
N VAL A 1187 -2.78 23.00 19.85
CA VAL A 1187 -2.53 24.29 19.21
C VAL A 1187 -1.94 24.12 17.82
N THR A 1188 -2.21 25.06 16.92
CA THR A 1188 -1.40 25.22 15.70
C THR A 1188 -0.25 26.17 16.00
N HIS A 1189 0.98 25.73 15.74
CA HIS A 1189 2.17 26.58 15.74
C HIS A 1189 2.50 27.00 14.31
N ALA A 1190 2.78 28.28 14.12
CA ALA A 1190 3.38 28.80 12.91
C ALA A 1190 4.85 29.14 13.19
N SER A 1191 5.72 28.67 12.30
CA SER A 1191 7.16 28.87 12.36
C SER A 1191 7.62 29.59 11.10
N ARG A 1192 8.42 30.63 11.27
CA ARG A 1192 8.98 31.39 10.15
C ARG A 1192 10.43 31.77 10.41
N GLY A 1193 11.31 31.54 9.45
CA GLY A 1193 12.65 32.09 9.50
C GLY A 1193 13.40 31.91 8.18
N THR A 1194 14.55 32.56 8.09
CA THR A 1194 15.44 32.56 6.94
C THR A 1194 16.70 31.76 7.27
N SER A 1195 17.06 30.79 6.43
CA SER A 1195 18.28 30.00 6.63
C SER A 1195 19.54 30.84 6.39
N HIS A 1196 20.71 30.29 6.74
CA HIS A 1196 22.00 30.89 6.42
C HIS A 1196 22.24 31.12 4.91
N ASP A 1197 21.50 30.44 4.04
CA ASP A 1197 21.59 30.52 2.57
C ASP A 1197 20.51 31.43 1.95
N ASP A 1198 19.94 32.36 2.72
CA ASP A 1198 18.86 33.28 2.31
C ASP A 1198 17.56 32.57 1.85
N PHE A 1199 17.28 31.36 2.35
CA PHE A 1199 16.02 30.67 2.09
C PHE A 1199 14.96 31.03 3.14
N ASP A 1200 13.89 31.72 2.71
CA ASP A 1200 12.73 32.02 3.56
C ASP A 1200 11.82 30.79 3.68
N ALA A 1201 11.66 30.26 4.90
CA ALA A 1201 10.79 29.15 5.22
C ALA A 1201 9.64 29.59 6.14
N GLU A 1202 8.41 29.21 5.80
CA GLU A 1202 7.24 29.28 6.70
C GLU A 1202 6.54 27.92 6.71
N TRP A 1203 6.27 27.38 7.89
CA TRP A 1203 5.53 26.12 8.04
C TRP A 1203 4.61 26.15 9.26
N ARG A 1204 3.60 25.29 9.23
CA ARG A 1204 2.61 25.10 10.30
C ARG A 1204 2.64 23.66 10.77
N GLN A 1205 2.35 23.46 12.05
CA GLN A 1205 2.25 22.13 12.65
C GLN A 1205 1.21 22.15 13.78
N ILE A 1206 0.57 21.02 14.02
CA ILE A 1206 -0.29 20.84 15.19
C ILE A 1206 0.56 20.27 16.33
N THR A 1207 0.46 20.86 17.52
CA THR A 1207 1.15 20.40 18.72
C THR A 1207 0.12 20.11 19.81
N LEU A 1208 0.13 18.87 20.29
CA LEU A 1208 -0.54 18.44 21.50
C LEU A 1208 0.52 18.37 22.60
N LEU A 1209 0.34 19.11 23.68
CA LEU A 1209 1.23 19.03 24.84
C LEU A 1209 0.42 18.94 26.12
N THR A 1210 0.74 17.95 26.96
CA THR A 1210 0.20 17.84 28.31
C THR A 1210 1.24 18.30 29.33
N VAL A 1211 0.75 18.76 30.47
CA VAL A 1211 1.59 19.40 31.49
C VAL A 1211 1.44 18.73 32.85
N GLU A 1212 2.56 18.63 33.56
CA GLU A 1212 2.62 18.26 34.97
C GLU A 1212 3.24 19.42 35.76
N GLY A 1213 2.41 20.11 36.56
CA GLY A 1213 2.83 21.32 37.25
C GLY A 1213 3.14 22.46 36.26
N ASP A 1214 4.40 22.90 36.23
CA ASP A 1214 4.91 23.94 35.33
C ASP A 1214 5.82 23.36 34.22
N LEU A 1215 5.84 22.02 34.04
CA LEU A 1215 6.66 21.29 33.07
C LEU A 1215 5.78 20.56 32.05
N GLY A 1216 6.25 20.42 30.81
CA GLY A 1216 5.63 19.51 29.83
C GLY A 1216 6.02 18.07 30.13
N ASN A 1217 5.07 17.13 30.10
CA ASN A 1217 5.34 15.71 30.38
C ASN A 1217 5.03 14.77 29.20
N HIS A 1218 4.32 15.22 28.17
CA HIS A 1218 4.07 14.45 26.96
C HIS A 1218 3.76 15.39 25.79
N CYS A 1219 4.39 15.18 24.65
CA CYS A 1219 4.28 16.03 23.48
C CYS A 1219 4.00 15.18 22.23
N GLU A 1220 3.02 15.53 21.43
CA GLU A 1220 2.80 14.93 20.12
C GLU A 1220 2.72 16.01 19.04
N ILE A 1221 3.43 15.80 17.93
CA ILE A 1221 3.50 16.72 16.80
C ILE A 1221 2.88 16.04 15.58
N PHE A 1222 1.94 16.75 14.94
CA PHE A 1222 1.22 16.29 13.76
C PHE A 1222 1.37 17.27 12.60
N ASP A 1223 1.07 16.80 11.39
CA ASP A 1223 0.91 17.68 10.23
C ASP A 1223 -0.28 18.64 10.42
N GLU A 1224 -0.30 19.76 9.70
CA GLU A 1224 -1.42 20.72 9.74
C GLU A 1224 -2.75 20.07 9.37
N ALA A 1225 -2.73 19.10 8.45
CA ALA A 1225 -3.93 18.39 7.99
C ALA A 1225 -4.55 17.46 9.06
N ASP A 1226 -3.78 17.06 10.08
CA ASP A 1226 -4.16 16.02 11.05
C ASP A 1226 -4.78 16.57 12.35
N LEU A 1227 -5.39 17.75 12.29
CA LEU A 1227 -6.00 18.39 13.46
C LEU A 1227 -7.06 17.50 14.14
N ASP A 1228 -7.94 16.84 13.37
CA ASP A 1228 -8.97 15.97 13.93
C ASP A 1228 -8.38 14.77 14.66
N THR A 1229 -7.28 14.22 14.15
CA THR A 1229 -6.52 13.13 14.78
C THR A 1229 -5.90 13.60 16.10
N ALA A 1230 -5.26 14.76 16.10
CA ALA A 1230 -4.68 15.35 17.31
C ALA A 1230 -5.75 15.63 18.38
N LEU A 1231 -6.94 16.09 17.98
CA LEU A 1231 -8.06 16.32 18.88
C LEU A 1231 -8.60 15.01 19.47
N ALA A 1232 -8.80 13.97 18.65
CA ALA A 1232 -9.22 12.66 19.13
C ALA A 1232 -8.22 12.08 20.14
N ARG A 1233 -6.92 12.20 19.83
CA ARG A 1233 -5.85 11.74 20.71
C ARG A 1233 -5.83 12.48 22.05
N PHE A 1234 -6.09 13.78 22.04
CA PHE A 1234 -6.19 14.57 23.27
C PHE A 1234 -7.37 14.15 24.16
N GLU A 1235 -8.50 13.76 23.56
CA GLU A 1235 -9.65 13.23 24.30
C GLU A 1235 -9.35 11.85 24.93
N GLU A 1236 -8.61 10.98 24.24
CA GLU A 1236 -8.13 9.70 24.79
C GLU A 1236 -7.25 9.91 26.03
N LEU A 1237 -6.23 10.76 25.91
CA LEU A 1237 -5.34 11.09 27.03
C LEU A 1237 -6.10 11.73 28.20
N SER A 1238 -7.12 12.53 27.90
CA SER A 1238 -8.01 13.12 28.90
C SER A 1238 -8.86 12.07 29.61
N ALA A 1239 -9.33 11.04 28.89
CA ALA A 1239 -10.10 9.93 29.47
C ALA A 1239 -9.24 9.04 30.38
N ASP A 1240 -8.01 8.73 29.97
CA ASP A 1240 -7.08 7.90 30.75
C ASP A 1240 -6.67 8.57 32.07
N ALA A 1241 -6.40 9.89 32.03
CA ALA A 1241 -6.13 10.67 33.23
C ALA A 1241 -7.34 10.74 34.19
N SER A 1242 -8.56 10.66 33.66
CA SER A 1242 -9.80 10.63 34.44
C SER A 1242 -10.06 9.25 35.08
N GLY A 1243 -9.58 8.17 34.46
CA GLY A 1243 -9.76 6.79 34.92
C GLY A 1243 -8.86 6.36 36.08
N GLN A 1244 -7.68 6.97 36.22
CA GLN A 1244 -6.74 6.69 37.33
C GLN A 1244 -7.15 7.35 38.67
N GLY A 1245 -8.22 8.16 38.69
CA GLY A 1245 -8.67 8.92 39.85
C GLY A 1245 -9.85 8.33 40.64
N ASN A 1246 -10.27 7.08 40.39
CA ASN A 1246 -11.42 6.44 41.07
C ASN A 1246 -11.03 5.28 41.98
#